data_AF-A0A396MBQ5-F1
#
_entry.id   AF-A0A396MBQ5-F1
#
_cell.length_a   1.000
_cell.length_b   1.000
_cell.length_c   1.000
_cell.angle_alpha   90.00
_cell.angle_beta   90.00
_cell.angle_gamma   90.00
#
_symmetry.space_group_name_H-M   'P 1'
#
loop_
_entity.id
_entity.type
_entity.pdbx_description
1 polymer ?
#
loop_
_entity_poly.entity_id
_entity_poly.type
_entity_poly.pdbx_seq_one_letter_code
_entity_poly.pdbx_strand_id
1 'polypeptide(L)'
;MKNTCYGFVLAAVLALCSAAAYGEAPRWETLSGKWQTGASGIVPEAGEQPCLLVDRSGLWDCEWFNLSVNFRLSDVCAGAGFGVALHIENKDDYHLLRITPAAGYTALQTLRWQYGNFRMWQEAHFPVLQPEREYNLSIVRAPVVDREDWRPWKIVVTDNADGTVLLKIGIENHMPAFGLGVTGLYAACDAVTFTDYSLDRPVPENLAGNLRLPMVFSDGMVLQRGRRVPVWGRAAAGASVRLTFAGKSYKTRADSAGDWKILLRPLAADTGLVMRVVSGKDTATLRDVAVGEVWFASGQSNMEMKVWESNVPMVSDPDIRLFVPFQWSSQEPVFTAGGRWQKADSEGVPRWSAVSYAFAQELKERLGVPVGVIGAYFGGTAIESWMPRSELVEDPVTKPIHDRFVQSIHQLENGLPVEERFPWCWDVAGQRHTPGDLFNGMVAPLIPYGISGILWYQGESSASKARQYGHLFPMLVDSWRERWGDPDLKFYFVQLAGYDGRESGSEIESAWPHLRDVQRRLLDRRENTGMVVAFHLGDSLNIHPPYKKEVGARLANLALHDVYGFKDIVRSSPLLDGVEYRDGAAVLTFRETADGLSSGDGKPLSGFSVAGEDRRFHPATATVNPDGVGVTVRSEAVPSPVAVRYGWANFTREANLVNSAGLPAAPFRTDEWPLPTDDDL
;
A
#
# COMPACT_ATOMS: atom_id res chain seq x y z
N MET A 1 0.57 -7.51 -42.37
CA MET A 1 0.79 -8.98 -42.26
C MET A 1 1.40 -9.29 -40.90
N LYS A 2 0.57 -9.51 -39.88
CA LYS A 2 0.89 -10.09 -38.57
C LYS A 2 -0.45 -10.22 -37.83
N ASN A 3 -1.25 -11.18 -38.27
CA ASN A 3 -2.56 -11.54 -37.72
C ASN A 3 -2.74 -13.03 -38.01
N THR A 4 -2.40 -13.90 -37.04
CA THR A 4 -2.87 -15.28 -36.83
C THR A 4 -1.88 -16.01 -35.92
N CYS A 5 -2.19 -16.08 -34.61
CA CYS A 5 -1.79 -17.11 -33.64
C CYS A 5 -1.97 -16.59 -32.19
N TYR A 6 -3.21 -16.28 -31.79
CA TYR A 6 -3.58 -16.04 -30.39
C TYR A 6 -4.94 -16.70 -30.08
N GLY A 7 -5.08 -17.95 -30.53
CA GLY A 7 -6.33 -18.70 -30.38
C GLY A 7 -6.10 -20.13 -29.93
N PHE A 8 -5.17 -20.39 -29.00
CA PHE A 8 -5.01 -21.75 -28.42
C PHE A 8 -4.42 -21.80 -26.99
N VAL A 9 -4.21 -20.67 -26.31
CA VAL A 9 -3.55 -20.66 -24.97
C VAL A 9 -4.55 -20.63 -23.80
N LEU A 10 -5.83 -20.37 -24.03
CA LEU A 10 -6.80 -20.20 -22.93
C LEU A 10 -7.29 -21.52 -22.28
N ALA A 11 -7.10 -22.68 -22.95
CA ALA A 11 -7.59 -23.97 -22.44
C ALA A 11 -6.55 -24.78 -21.65
N ALA A 12 -5.26 -24.39 -21.66
CA ALA A 12 -4.17 -25.19 -21.09
C ALA A 12 -3.56 -24.64 -19.78
N VAL A 13 -3.92 -23.42 -19.36
CA VAL A 13 -3.43 -22.82 -18.09
C VAL A 13 -4.31 -23.18 -16.88
N LEU A 14 -5.42 -23.90 -17.09
CA LEU A 14 -6.28 -24.41 -16.01
C LEU A 14 -5.79 -25.73 -15.37
N ALA A 15 -4.57 -26.21 -15.69
CA ALA A 15 -4.12 -27.54 -15.26
C ALA A 15 -2.81 -27.59 -14.42
N LEU A 16 -2.27 -26.47 -13.95
CA LEU A 16 -1.06 -26.48 -13.09
C LEU A 16 -1.23 -25.57 -11.87
N CYS A 17 -1.92 -26.09 -10.86
CA CYS A 17 -1.72 -25.85 -9.42
C CYS A 17 -2.75 -26.71 -8.65
N SER A 18 -2.57 -28.03 -8.68
CA SER A 18 -3.34 -28.95 -7.82
C SER A 18 -2.65 -29.08 -6.45
N ALA A 19 -2.69 -28.01 -5.66
CA ALA A 19 -2.87 -28.20 -4.22
C ALA A 19 -4.38 -28.33 -4.03
N ALA A 20 -4.87 -29.54 -3.76
CA ALA A 20 -6.30 -29.78 -3.55
C ALA A 20 -6.78 -28.95 -2.34
N ALA A 21 -7.42 -27.81 -2.62
CA ALA A 21 -8.18 -27.07 -1.64
C ALA A 21 -9.46 -27.88 -1.35
N TYR A 22 -9.45 -28.62 -0.25
CA TYR A 22 -10.64 -29.27 0.28
C TYR A 22 -11.52 -28.17 0.91
N GLY A 23 -12.51 -27.69 0.17
CA GLY A 23 -13.59 -26.88 0.75
C GLY A 23 -14.52 -27.78 1.57
N GLU A 24 -14.69 -27.53 2.87
CA GLU A 24 -15.85 -28.06 3.59
C GLU A 24 -17.14 -27.55 2.94
N ALA A 25 -18.20 -28.36 2.96
CA ALA A 25 -19.50 -27.93 2.44
C ALA A 25 -19.94 -26.63 3.15
N PRO A 26 -20.50 -25.64 2.42
CA PRO A 26 -20.94 -24.37 3.01
C PRO A 26 -21.89 -24.59 4.18
N ARG A 27 -21.73 -23.78 5.24
CA ARG A 27 -22.67 -23.76 6.37
C ARG A 27 -23.59 -22.56 6.21
N TRP A 28 -24.73 -22.77 5.57
CA TRP A 28 -25.65 -21.69 5.24
C TRP A 28 -26.37 -21.12 6.46
N GLU A 29 -26.38 -19.79 6.56
CA GLU A 29 -27.18 -19.00 7.49
C GLU A 29 -27.96 -17.93 6.72
N THR A 30 -29.25 -17.78 7.03
CA THR A 30 -30.09 -16.75 6.40
C THR A 30 -29.98 -15.44 7.18
N LEU A 31 -29.58 -14.37 6.50
CA LEU A 31 -29.57 -13.01 7.07
C LEU A 31 -30.84 -12.22 6.74
N SER A 32 -31.43 -12.46 5.58
CA SER A 32 -32.72 -11.89 5.18
C SER A 32 -33.41 -12.77 4.13
N GLY A 33 -34.74 -12.61 4.02
CA GLY A 33 -35.54 -13.42 3.12
C GLY A 33 -35.75 -14.84 3.63
N LYS A 34 -36.36 -15.67 2.78
CA LYS A 34 -36.50 -17.11 3.02
C LYS A 34 -35.81 -17.87 1.90
N TRP A 35 -35.19 -18.99 2.27
CA TRP A 35 -34.40 -19.81 1.38
C TRP A 35 -34.71 -21.28 1.57
N GLN A 36 -34.76 -22.01 0.46
CA GLN A 36 -34.80 -23.46 0.43
C GLN A 36 -33.42 -23.96 -0.02
N THR A 37 -32.76 -24.74 0.84
CA THR A 37 -31.46 -25.36 0.55
C THR A 37 -31.66 -26.87 0.39
N GLY A 38 -31.22 -27.45 -0.72
CA GLY A 38 -31.43 -28.87 -1.01
C GLY A 38 -30.52 -29.41 -2.09
N ALA A 39 -30.63 -30.71 -2.37
CA ALA A 39 -29.78 -31.40 -3.35
C ALA A 39 -29.96 -30.91 -4.80
N SER A 40 -31.11 -30.31 -5.10
CA SER A 40 -31.43 -29.74 -6.42
C SER A 40 -30.93 -28.30 -6.59
N GLY A 41 -30.38 -27.69 -5.55
CA GLY A 41 -29.91 -26.31 -5.53
C GLY A 41 -30.45 -25.49 -4.35
N ILE A 42 -30.09 -24.21 -4.34
CA ILE A 42 -30.49 -23.20 -3.37
C ILE A 42 -31.41 -22.20 -4.07
N VAL A 43 -32.63 -22.05 -3.54
CA VAL A 43 -33.70 -21.25 -4.16
C VAL A 43 -34.27 -20.26 -3.13
N PRO A 44 -34.38 -18.95 -3.45
CA PRO A 44 -35.08 -17.99 -2.62
C PRO A 44 -36.61 -18.20 -2.73
N GLU A 45 -37.34 -18.11 -1.61
CA GLU A 45 -38.80 -18.24 -1.62
C GLU A 45 -39.49 -16.94 -2.05
N ALA A 46 -40.64 -17.08 -2.72
CA ALA A 46 -41.46 -15.94 -3.14
C ALA A 46 -41.99 -15.13 -1.94
N GLY A 47 -41.91 -13.79 -2.03
CA GLY A 47 -42.60 -12.88 -1.12
C GLY A 47 -41.73 -11.96 -0.25
N GLU A 48 -40.40 -12.10 -0.26
CA GLU A 48 -39.48 -11.22 0.47
C GLU A 48 -38.35 -10.72 -0.45
N GLN A 49 -38.04 -9.42 -0.39
CA GLN A 49 -37.02 -8.76 -1.21
C GLN A 49 -36.32 -7.70 -0.34
N PRO A 50 -34.98 -7.71 -0.18
CA PRO A 50 -33.96 -8.62 -0.74
C PRO A 50 -33.62 -9.84 0.15
N CYS A 51 -33.27 -10.97 -0.47
CA CYS A 51 -32.83 -12.21 0.20
C CYS A 51 -31.30 -12.32 0.27
N LEU A 52 -30.76 -12.66 1.45
CA LEU A 52 -29.33 -12.85 1.71
C LEU A 52 -29.08 -14.17 2.45
N LEU A 53 -28.27 -15.03 1.84
CA LEU A 53 -27.81 -16.29 2.43
C LEU A 53 -26.29 -16.28 2.53
N VAL A 54 -25.73 -16.57 3.70
CA VAL A 54 -24.29 -16.47 3.95
C VAL A 54 -23.67 -17.80 4.29
N ASP A 55 -22.43 -18.00 3.83
CA ASP A 55 -21.65 -19.19 4.15
C ASP A 55 -20.79 -18.95 5.41
N ARG A 56 -21.22 -19.54 6.53
CA ARG A 56 -20.56 -19.51 7.85
C ARG A 56 -19.50 -20.60 8.03
N SER A 57 -19.07 -21.28 6.98
CA SER A 57 -17.97 -22.25 7.10
C SER A 57 -16.66 -21.60 7.53
N GLY A 58 -16.37 -20.36 7.08
CA GLY A 58 -15.17 -19.59 7.41
C GLY A 58 -15.35 -18.48 8.46
N LEU A 59 -14.22 -17.95 8.94
CA LEU A 59 -14.18 -16.74 9.78
C LEU A 59 -14.15 -15.47 8.90
N TRP A 60 -14.50 -14.33 9.49
CA TRP A 60 -14.52 -13.02 8.83
C TRP A 60 -13.15 -12.51 8.36
N ASP A 61 -12.06 -13.11 8.83
CA ASP A 61 -10.69 -12.80 8.42
C ASP A 61 -10.05 -13.89 7.56
N CYS A 62 -10.85 -14.84 7.08
CA CYS A 62 -10.38 -15.90 6.21
C CYS A 62 -10.19 -15.36 4.79
N GLU A 63 -9.04 -15.67 4.19
CA GLU A 63 -8.79 -15.35 2.78
C GLU A 63 -9.52 -16.32 1.86
N TRP A 64 -9.87 -15.83 0.68
CA TRP A 64 -10.34 -16.66 -0.42
C TRP A 64 -9.77 -16.15 -1.74
N PHE A 65 -9.51 -17.05 -2.68
CA PHE A 65 -8.86 -16.67 -3.95
C PHE A 65 -9.73 -16.90 -5.18
N ASN A 66 -10.64 -17.86 -5.10
CA ASN A 66 -11.55 -18.20 -6.17
C ASN A 66 -12.94 -18.43 -5.58
N LEU A 67 -13.94 -17.71 -6.07
CA LEU A 67 -15.35 -17.94 -5.78
C LEU A 67 -16.03 -18.30 -7.09
N SER A 68 -16.79 -19.40 -7.11
CA SER A 68 -17.51 -19.84 -8.29
C SER A 68 -18.91 -20.29 -7.93
N VAL A 69 -19.90 -19.79 -8.67
CA VAL A 69 -21.32 -20.11 -8.44
C VAL A 69 -21.97 -20.48 -9.77
N ASN A 70 -22.55 -21.68 -9.83
CA ASN A 70 -23.43 -22.04 -10.92
C ASN A 70 -24.86 -21.63 -10.60
N PHE A 71 -25.56 -21.13 -11.60
CA PHE A 71 -26.94 -20.73 -11.47
C PHE A 71 -27.73 -21.00 -12.76
N ARG A 72 -29.04 -21.17 -12.60
CA ARG A 72 -30.02 -21.33 -13.67
C ARG A 72 -31.19 -20.40 -13.42
N LEU A 73 -31.81 -19.94 -14.49
CA LEU A 73 -33.00 -19.10 -14.45
C LEU A 73 -34.21 -19.89 -14.93
N SER A 74 -35.30 -19.93 -14.16
CA SER A 74 -36.58 -20.50 -14.63
C SER A 74 -37.37 -19.51 -15.48
N ASP A 75 -37.15 -18.21 -15.27
CA ASP A 75 -37.71 -17.12 -16.07
C ASP A 75 -36.78 -15.89 -15.99
N VAL A 76 -37.04 -14.87 -16.81
CA VAL A 76 -36.30 -13.61 -16.80
C VAL A 76 -36.66 -12.84 -15.53
N CYS A 77 -35.68 -12.63 -14.63
CA CYS A 77 -35.81 -11.71 -13.50
C CYS A 77 -35.83 -10.24 -13.96
N ALA A 78 -36.87 -9.82 -14.70
CA ALA A 78 -36.92 -8.51 -15.32
C ALA A 78 -36.97 -7.40 -14.26
N GLY A 79 -35.91 -6.59 -14.19
CA GLY A 79 -35.79 -5.47 -13.26
C GLY A 79 -35.38 -5.84 -11.82
N ALA A 80 -35.17 -7.13 -11.53
CA ALA A 80 -34.81 -7.62 -10.21
C ALA A 80 -33.54 -8.49 -10.31
N GLY A 81 -32.54 -8.26 -9.44
CA GLY A 81 -31.20 -8.82 -9.63
C GLY A 81 -30.88 -10.02 -8.74
N PHE A 82 -29.85 -10.79 -9.08
CA PHE A 82 -29.32 -11.88 -8.26
C PHE A 82 -27.79 -11.91 -8.37
N GLY A 83 -27.10 -12.71 -7.55
CA GLY A 83 -25.65 -12.86 -7.67
C GLY A 83 -25.02 -13.27 -6.35
N VAL A 84 -23.87 -12.67 -6.03
CA VAL A 84 -23.07 -13.05 -4.87
C VAL A 84 -22.87 -11.87 -3.93
N ALA A 85 -23.19 -12.08 -2.66
CA ALA A 85 -22.88 -11.16 -1.59
C ALA A 85 -21.44 -11.43 -1.12
N LEU A 86 -20.69 -10.37 -0.87
CA LEU A 86 -19.25 -10.36 -0.67
C LEU A 86 -18.92 -9.52 0.56
N HIS A 87 -17.88 -9.92 1.30
CA HIS A 87 -17.44 -9.26 2.52
C HIS A 87 -18.63 -8.85 3.41
N ILE A 88 -19.42 -9.85 3.80
CA ILE A 88 -20.69 -9.66 4.51
C ILE A 88 -20.40 -9.51 6.00
N GLU A 89 -20.69 -8.33 6.55
CA GLU A 89 -20.65 -8.12 7.99
C GLU A 89 -21.99 -8.47 8.62
N ASN A 90 -23.08 -7.98 8.03
CA ASN A 90 -24.46 -8.21 8.45
C ASN A 90 -25.45 -7.89 7.31
N LYS A 91 -26.76 -7.95 7.58
CA LYS A 91 -27.81 -7.70 6.58
C LYS A 91 -27.87 -6.25 6.07
N ASP A 92 -27.22 -5.32 6.78
CA ASP A 92 -27.21 -3.89 6.52
C ASP A 92 -25.84 -3.35 6.06
N ASP A 93 -24.78 -4.17 6.03
CA ASP A 93 -23.47 -3.84 5.42
C ASP A 93 -22.86 -5.06 4.72
N TYR A 94 -22.83 -4.99 3.39
CA TYR A 94 -22.23 -5.99 2.52
C TYR A 94 -21.94 -5.42 1.13
N HIS A 95 -20.97 -6.05 0.45
CA HIS A 95 -20.73 -5.82 -0.97
C HIS A 95 -21.54 -6.81 -1.81
N LEU A 96 -21.89 -6.41 -3.02
CA LEU A 96 -22.70 -7.20 -3.92
C LEU A 96 -22.15 -7.16 -5.33
N LEU A 97 -22.06 -8.33 -5.93
CA LEU A 97 -21.92 -8.48 -7.36
C LEU A 97 -23.25 -8.97 -7.92
N ARG A 98 -24.00 -8.05 -8.54
CA ARG A 98 -25.39 -8.24 -8.97
C ARG A 98 -25.47 -8.39 -10.49
N ILE A 99 -26.08 -9.47 -10.93
CA ILE A 99 -26.55 -9.70 -12.29
C ILE A 99 -28.00 -9.22 -12.38
N THR A 100 -28.27 -8.33 -13.32
CA THR A 100 -29.62 -7.80 -13.58
C THR A 100 -29.97 -7.99 -15.05
N PRO A 101 -30.87 -8.93 -15.40
CA PRO A 101 -31.39 -9.05 -16.75
C PRO A 101 -32.20 -7.80 -17.16
N ALA A 102 -31.91 -7.25 -18.34
CA ALA A 102 -32.60 -6.09 -18.90
C ALA A 102 -33.05 -6.36 -20.35
N ALA A 103 -33.81 -5.43 -20.93
CA ALA A 103 -34.23 -5.52 -22.32
C ALA A 103 -33.02 -5.36 -23.26
N GLY A 104 -32.58 -6.47 -23.87
CA GLY A 104 -31.53 -6.49 -24.90
C GLY A 104 -30.11 -6.75 -24.37
N TYR A 105 -29.87 -6.71 -23.06
CA TYR A 105 -28.58 -7.05 -22.45
C TYR A 105 -28.76 -7.52 -21.00
N THR A 106 -27.70 -8.10 -20.43
CA THR A 106 -27.58 -8.35 -18.99
C THR A 106 -26.56 -7.39 -18.39
N ALA A 107 -26.89 -6.74 -17.28
CA ALA A 107 -25.95 -5.92 -16.53
C ALA A 107 -25.27 -6.73 -15.42
N LEU A 108 -23.96 -6.55 -15.25
CA LEU A 108 -23.22 -6.94 -14.07
C LEU A 108 -22.83 -5.66 -13.31
N GLN A 109 -23.31 -5.52 -12.07
CA GLN A 109 -23.12 -4.34 -11.24
C GLN A 109 -22.34 -4.70 -9.99
N THR A 110 -21.36 -3.87 -9.64
CA THR A 110 -20.65 -3.97 -8.36
C THR A 110 -21.14 -2.86 -7.44
N LEU A 111 -21.67 -3.27 -6.28
CA LEU A 111 -22.46 -2.44 -5.38
C LEU A 111 -21.98 -2.63 -3.94
N ARG A 112 -22.19 -1.63 -3.10
CA ARG A 112 -22.22 -1.79 -1.62
C ARG A 112 -23.59 -1.41 -1.12
N TRP A 113 -24.16 -2.25 -0.28
CA TRP A 113 -25.33 -1.90 0.50
C TRP A 113 -24.87 -1.14 1.74
N GLN A 114 -25.17 0.15 1.79
CA GLN A 114 -24.81 1.00 2.93
C GLN A 114 -25.88 2.07 3.09
N TYR A 115 -26.24 2.40 4.34
CA TYR A 115 -27.21 3.45 4.64
C TYR A 115 -28.59 3.24 3.98
N GLY A 116 -29.01 1.99 3.82
CA GLY A 116 -30.33 1.64 3.28
C GLY A 116 -30.48 1.78 1.77
N ASN A 117 -29.39 2.02 1.03
CA ASN A 117 -29.39 2.07 -0.44
C ASN A 117 -28.18 1.35 -1.03
N PHE A 118 -28.29 0.93 -2.30
CA PHE A 118 -27.14 0.44 -3.06
C PHE A 118 -26.36 1.60 -3.67
N ARG A 119 -25.05 1.63 -3.43
CA ARG A 119 -24.12 2.51 -4.13
C ARG A 119 -23.37 1.70 -5.18
N MET A 120 -23.51 2.10 -6.46
CA MET A 120 -22.85 1.45 -7.60
C MET A 120 -21.56 2.19 -7.95
N TRP A 121 -20.48 1.46 -8.22
CA TRP A 121 -19.23 2.04 -8.72
C TRP A 121 -18.75 1.44 -10.04
N GLN A 122 -19.25 0.28 -10.42
CA GLN A 122 -18.91 -0.33 -11.70
C GLN A 122 -20.10 -1.08 -12.28
N GLU A 123 -20.28 -0.93 -13.59
CA GLU A 123 -21.25 -1.68 -14.38
C GLU A 123 -20.58 -2.18 -15.67
N ALA A 124 -20.91 -3.41 -16.07
CA ALA A 124 -20.54 -3.98 -17.35
C ALA A 124 -21.76 -4.66 -17.98
N HIS A 125 -21.82 -4.66 -19.31
CA HIS A 125 -22.92 -5.29 -20.06
C HIS A 125 -22.43 -6.53 -20.81
N PHE A 126 -23.28 -7.56 -20.87
CA PHE A 126 -23.03 -8.79 -21.59
C PHE A 126 -24.33 -9.34 -22.21
N PRO A 127 -24.28 -10.36 -23.09
CA PRO A 127 -25.47 -10.89 -23.76
C PRO A 127 -26.59 -11.31 -22.78
N VAL A 128 -27.83 -11.28 -23.28
CA VAL A 128 -29.02 -11.70 -22.52
C VAL A 128 -28.92 -13.16 -22.13
N LEU A 129 -29.14 -13.44 -20.84
CA LEU A 129 -29.25 -14.80 -20.33
C LEU A 129 -30.58 -15.43 -20.76
N GLN A 130 -30.51 -16.65 -21.28
CA GLN A 130 -31.69 -17.45 -21.66
C GLN A 130 -32.20 -18.27 -20.46
N PRO A 131 -33.53 -18.39 -20.29
CA PRO A 131 -34.14 -19.31 -19.32
C PRO A 131 -33.73 -20.77 -19.56
N GLU A 132 -33.78 -21.57 -18.50
CA GLU A 132 -33.46 -23.01 -18.44
C GLU A 132 -32.03 -23.38 -18.86
N ARG A 133 -31.16 -22.39 -19.11
CA ARG A 133 -29.72 -22.59 -19.28
C ARG A 133 -28.99 -22.39 -17.95
N GLU A 134 -27.89 -23.12 -17.81
CA GLU A 134 -26.99 -23.03 -16.66
C GLU A 134 -25.76 -22.18 -17.02
N TYR A 135 -25.40 -21.29 -16.11
CA TYR A 135 -24.29 -20.37 -16.25
C TYR A 135 -23.39 -20.45 -15.02
N ASN A 136 -22.14 -20.06 -15.20
CA ASN A 136 -21.18 -19.93 -14.12
C ASN A 136 -20.78 -18.46 -13.95
N LEU A 137 -20.84 -17.97 -12.71
CA LEU A 137 -20.21 -16.72 -12.28
C LEU A 137 -18.97 -17.06 -11.45
N SER A 138 -17.80 -16.68 -11.95
CA SER A 138 -16.52 -16.88 -11.27
C SER A 138 -15.82 -15.56 -10.97
N ILE A 139 -15.34 -15.43 -9.73
CA ILE A 139 -14.42 -14.38 -9.27
C ILE A 139 -13.10 -15.07 -9.00
N VAL A 140 -12.07 -14.72 -9.78
CA VAL A 140 -10.75 -15.33 -9.67
C VAL A 140 -9.71 -14.26 -9.41
N ARG A 141 -8.81 -14.52 -8.47
CA ARG A 141 -7.62 -13.70 -8.31
C ARG A 141 -6.64 -14.04 -9.43
N ALA A 142 -6.48 -13.14 -10.38
CA ALA A 142 -5.56 -13.36 -11.50
C ALA A 142 -4.11 -13.33 -11.01
N PRO A 143 -3.26 -14.28 -11.43
CA PRO A 143 -1.82 -14.10 -11.32
C PRO A 143 -1.46 -12.87 -12.17
N VAL A 144 -0.87 -11.86 -11.53
CA VAL A 144 -0.51 -10.58 -12.15
C VAL A 144 0.58 -10.83 -13.21
N VAL A 145 0.21 -11.15 -14.45
CA VAL A 145 1.19 -11.49 -15.52
C VAL A 145 1.07 -10.56 -16.72
N ASP A 146 -0.05 -9.86 -16.92
CA ASP A 146 -0.26 -9.10 -18.16
C ASP A 146 -0.35 -7.58 -17.93
N ARG A 147 0.38 -6.86 -18.79
CA ARG A 147 0.46 -5.40 -18.83
C ARG A 147 -0.84 -4.77 -19.33
N GLU A 148 -1.71 -5.54 -20.01
CA GLU A 148 -3.03 -5.08 -20.47
C GLU A 148 -4.13 -5.17 -19.39
N ASP A 149 -3.89 -5.85 -18.27
CA ASP A 149 -4.94 -6.17 -17.28
C ASP A 149 -4.38 -6.01 -15.84
N TRP A 150 -4.18 -4.76 -15.41
CA TRP A 150 -3.57 -4.38 -14.11
C TRP A 150 -4.38 -4.78 -12.86
N ARG A 151 -5.52 -5.42 -13.06
CA ARG A 151 -6.53 -5.63 -12.04
C ARG A 151 -6.40 -7.05 -11.45
N PRO A 152 -6.11 -7.19 -10.14
CA PRO A 152 -5.78 -8.48 -9.53
C PRO A 152 -6.97 -9.44 -9.45
N TRP A 153 -8.18 -8.95 -9.66
CA TRP A 153 -9.41 -9.74 -9.67
C TRP A 153 -10.02 -9.74 -11.06
N LYS A 154 -10.48 -10.90 -11.52
CA LYS A 154 -11.26 -11.04 -12.74
C LYS A 154 -12.61 -11.63 -12.42
N ILE A 155 -13.64 -11.06 -13.03
CA ILE A 155 -14.97 -11.64 -13.05
C ILE A 155 -15.18 -12.27 -14.41
N VAL A 156 -15.61 -13.53 -14.42
CA VAL A 156 -15.88 -14.31 -15.61
C VAL A 156 -17.30 -14.84 -15.52
N VAL A 157 -18.10 -14.59 -16.56
CA VAL A 157 -19.42 -15.21 -16.73
C VAL A 157 -19.35 -16.15 -17.93
N THR A 158 -19.70 -17.41 -17.74
CA THR A 158 -19.60 -18.46 -18.77
C THR A 158 -20.94 -19.17 -18.94
N ASP A 159 -21.32 -19.48 -20.18
CA ASP A 159 -22.40 -20.42 -20.47
C ASP A 159 -21.89 -21.85 -20.31
N ASN A 160 -22.45 -22.63 -19.39
CA ASN A 160 -21.96 -23.98 -19.10
C ASN A 160 -22.35 -24.99 -20.20
N ALA A 161 -23.30 -24.67 -21.08
CA ALA A 161 -23.73 -25.59 -22.13
C ALA A 161 -22.67 -25.76 -23.23
N ASP A 162 -21.93 -24.70 -23.56
CA ASP A 162 -20.94 -24.70 -24.63
C ASP A 162 -19.57 -24.10 -24.24
N GLY A 163 -19.43 -23.59 -23.01
CA GLY A 163 -18.20 -23.00 -22.48
C GLY A 163 -17.94 -21.58 -22.98
N THR A 164 -18.92 -20.92 -23.61
CA THR A 164 -18.76 -19.56 -24.12
C THR A 164 -18.59 -18.57 -22.98
N VAL A 165 -17.50 -17.80 -22.99
CA VAL A 165 -17.29 -16.69 -22.07
C VAL A 165 -18.14 -15.50 -22.51
N LEU A 166 -19.20 -15.21 -21.76
CA LEU A 166 -20.11 -14.10 -22.01
C LEU A 166 -19.55 -12.76 -21.52
N LEU A 167 -18.74 -12.79 -20.46
CA LEU A 167 -18.08 -11.62 -19.89
C LEU A 167 -16.75 -12.02 -19.26
N LYS A 168 -15.71 -11.21 -19.46
CA LYS A 168 -14.44 -11.29 -18.74
C LYS A 168 -13.91 -9.88 -18.51
N ILE A 169 -13.91 -9.44 -17.26
CA ILE A 169 -13.46 -8.09 -16.89
C ILE A 169 -12.49 -8.14 -15.72
N GLY A 170 -11.43 -7.33 -15.78
CA GLY A 170 -10.59 -7.01 -14.63
C GLY A 170 -11.28 -6.00 -13.72
N ILE A 171 -11.14 -6.16 -12.40
CA ILE A 171 -11.71 -5.27 -11.39
C ILE A 171 -10.67 -4.81 -10.36
N GLU A 172 -10.63 -3.49 -10.13
CA GLU A 172 -9.94 -2.91 -8.99
C GLU A 172 -10.79 -3.14 -7.74
N ASN A 173 -10.18 -3.66 -6.68
CA ASN A 173 -10.86 -3.92 -5.40
C ASN A 173 -11.07 -2.61 -4.61
N HIS A 174 -11.67 -1.61 -5.25
CA HIS A 174 -12.01 -0.33 -4.62
C HIS A 174 -13.08 -0.57 -3.56
N MET A 175 -12.75 -0.31 -2.30
CA MET A 175 -13.49 -0.81 -1.14
C MET A 175 -13.42 -2.34 -1.12
N PRO A 176 -12.70 -2.93 -0.18
CA PRO A 176 -12.19 -4.27 -0.36
C PRO A 176 -13.31 -5.34 -0.25
N ALA A 177 -13.97 -5.61 -1.37
CA ALA A 177 -15.07 -6.54 -1.51
C ALA A 177 -14.57 -7.98 -1.70
N PHE A 178 -13.43 -8.13 -2.37
CA PHE A 178 -12.91 -9.43 -2.77
C PHE A 178 -11.72 -9.87 -1.90
N GLY A 179 -11.59 -11.18 -1.69
CA GLY A 179 -10.39 -11.81 -1.15
C GLY A 179 -10.33 -12.03 0.36
N LEU A 180 -11.24 -11.46 1.12
CA LEU A 180 -11.37 -11.67 2.56
C LEU A 180 -12.85 -11.70 2.95
N GLY A 181 -13.15 -12.24 4.12
CA GLY A 181 -14.46 -12.10 4.73
C GLY A 181 -15.46 -13.17 4.30
N VAL A 182 -16.67 -12.99 4.82
CA VAL A 182 -17.79 -13.91 4.59
C VAL A 182 -18.42 -13.60 3.24
N THR A 183 -18.73 -14.65 2.49
CA THR A 183 -19.36 -14.56 1.17
C THR A 183 -20.68 -15.34 1.18
N GLY A 184 -21.52 -15.09 0.20
CA GLY A 184 -22.86 -15.65 0.17
C GLY A 184 -23.58 -15.46 -1.15
N LEU A 185 -24.86 -15.81 -1.15
CA LEU A 185 -25.76 -15.68 -2.27
C LEU A 185 -26.73 -14.53 -2.01
N TYR A 186 -27.02 -13.79 -3.08
CA TYR A 186 -27.99 -12.70 -3.07
C TYR A 186 -29.05 -12.98 -4.14
N ALA A 187 -30.31 -12.78 -3.77
CA ALA A 187 -31.39 -12.80 -4.72
C ALA A 187 -32.47 -11.77 -4.39
N ALA A 188 -32.84 -11.01 -5.40
CA ALA A 188 -34.00 -10.15 -5.47
C ALA A 188 -34.98 -10.69 -6.53
N CYS A 189 -35.05 -12.01 -6.74
CA CYS A 189 -36.11 -12.68 -7.49
C CYS A 189 -36.17 -14.15 -7.07
N ASP A 190 -37.32 -14.79 -7.27
CA ASP A 190 -37.56 -16.22 -7.07
C ASP A 190 -37.26 -17.07 -8.32
N ALA A 191 -36.93 -16.44 -9.45
CA ALA A 191 -36.66 -17.13 -10.71
C ALA A 191 -35.22 -17.68 -10.85
N VAL A 192 -34.37 -17.54 -9.81
CA VAL A 192 -32.99 -18.04 -9.81
C VAL A 192 -32.84 -19.28 -8.95
N THR A 193 -32.17 -20.29 -9.48
CA THR A 193 -31.70 -21.46 -8.73
C THR A 193 -30.19 -21.49 -8.77
N PHE A 194 -29.53 -21.46 -7.60
CA PHE A 194 -28.09 -21.66 -7.49
C PHE A 194 -27.80 -23.16 -7.37
N THR A 195 -27.13 -23.74 -8.36
CA THR A 195 -26.96 -25.20 -8.48
C THR A 195 -25.65 -25.70 -7.91
N ASP A 196 -24.64 -24.83 -7.84
CA ASP A 196 -23.35 -25.14 -7.22
C ASP A 196 -22.71 -23.88 -6.62
N TYR A 197 -21.97 -24.06 -5.54
CA TYR A 197 -21.20 -23.03 -4.88
C TYR A 197 -19.86 -23.61 -4.46
N SER A 198 -18.78 -23.09 -5.01
CA SER A 198 -17.43 -23.44 -4.61
C SER A 198 -16.63 -22.19 -4.25
N LEU A 199 -15.80 -22.33 -3.23
CA LEU A 199 -14.97 -21.26 -2.74
C LEU A 199 -13.66 -21.83 -2.23
N ASP A 200 -12.58 -21.37 -2.85
CA ASP A 200 -11.22 -21.74 -2.48
C ASP A 200 -10.78 -20.89 -1.27
N ARG A 201 -10.90 -21.51 -0.09
CA ARG A 201 -10.49 -20.99 1.23
C ARG A 201 -9.43 -21.91 1.83
N PRO A 202 -8.14 -21.71 1.56
CA PRO A 202 -7.13 -22.44 2.29
C PRO A 202 -7.25 -22.10 3.78
N VAL A 203 -7.33 -23.11 4.65
CA VAL A 203 -7.23 -22.90 6.10
C VAL A 203 -5.79 -22.48 6.38
N PRO A 204 -5.55 -21.21 6.78
CA PRO A 204 -4.18 -20.73 6.92
C PRO A 204 -3.47 -21.42 8.10
N GLU A 205 -2.16 -21.68 8.01
CA GLU A 205 -1.38 -22.38 9.04
C GLU A 205 -1.34 -21.65 10.39
N ASN A 206 -1.68 -20.36 10.35
CA ASN A 206 -1.80 -19.45 11.47
C ASN A 206 -3.19 -19.44 12.13
N LEU A 207 -4.11 -20.30 11.64
CA LEU A 207 -5.46 -20.47 12.17
C LEU A 207 -5.67 -21.90 12.67
N ALA A 208 -6.14 -22.05 13.91
CA ALA A 208 -6.58 -23.33 14.46
C ALA A 208 -7.68 -23.11 15.49
N GLY A 209 -8.93 -23.49 15.19
CA GLY A 209 -10.05 -23.34 16.13
C GLY A 209 -10.20 -21.89 16.61
N ASN A 210 -10.05 -21.66 17.93
CA ASN A 210 -10.09 -20.32 18.53
C ASN A 210 -8.74 -19.61 18.53
N LEU A 211 -7.63 -20.32 18.27
CA LEU A 211 -6.29 -19.74 18.20
C LEU A 211 -6.05 -19.13 16.80
N ARG A 212 -5.79 -17.83 16.77
CA ARG A 212 -5.63 -17.06 15.52
C ARG A 212 -4.41 -16.15 15.65
N LEU A 213 -3.52 -16.16 14.66
CA LEU A 213 -2.44 -15.16 14.52
C LEU A 213 -2.73 -14.28 13.30
N PRO A 214 -2.33 -12.99 13.30
CA PRO A 214 -2.37 -12.19 12.08
C PRO A 214 -1.55 -12.82 10.94
N MET A 215 -1.93 -12.58 9.68
CA MET A 215 -1.34 -13.25 8.51
C MET A 215 0.16 -12.96 8.29
N VAL A 216 0.67 -11.88 8.91
CA VAL A 216 2.12 -11.61 8.95
C VAL A 216 2.91 -12.69 9.68
N PHE A 217 2.25 -13.52 10.50
CA PHE A 217 2.80 -14.75 11.05
C PHE A 217 2.34 -15.94 10.21
N SER A 218 3.04 -16.21 9.11
CA SER A 218 2.76 -17.35 8.21
C SER A 218 4.05 -18.09 7.87
N ASP A 219 3.92 -19.23 7.17
CA ASP A 219 5.07 -19.99 6.67
C ASP A 219 5.99 -19.09 5.82
N GLY A 220 7.30 -19.30 5.94
CA GLY A 220 8.29 -18.50 5.22
C GLY A 220 8.55 -17.10 5.80
N MET A 221 7.95 -16.73 6.94
CA MET A 221 8.19 -15.41 7.55
C MET A 221 9.64 -15.15 7.98
N VAL A 222 9.96 -13.87 8.19
CA VAL A 222 11.25 -13.42 8.76
C VAL A 222 10.99 -12.66 10.05
N LEU A 223 11.55 -13.14 11.17
CA LEU A 223 11.53 -12.44 12.44
C LEU A 223 12.79 -11.58 12.62
N GLN A 224 12.64 -10.41 13.22
CA GLN A 224 13.77 -9.50 13.48
C GLN A 224 14.77 -10.08 14.51
N ARG A 225 16.05 -10.06 14.18
CA ARG A 225 17.16 -10.48 15.04
C ARG A 225 17.60 -9.38 16.01
N GLY A 226 18.37 -9.75 17.03
CA GLY A 226 19.09 -8.80 17.89
C GLY A 226 18.24 -7.96 18.86
N ARG A 227 16.91 -8.00 18.75
CA ARG A 227 15.97 -7.31 19.66
C ARG A 227 14.85 -8.23 20.12
N ARG A 228 14.07 -7.78 21.08
CA ARG A 228 12.88 -8.51 21.53
C ARG A 228 11.80 -8.46 20.45
N VAL A 229 11.20 -9.60 20.12
CA VAL A 229 10.21 -9.70 19.04
C VAL A 229 8.84 -10.05 19.60
N PRO A 230 7.82 -9.18 19.44
CA PRO A 230 6.47 -9.52 19.83
C PRO A 230 5.84 -10.50 18.84
N VAL A 231 5.17 -11.51 19.39
CA VAL A 231 4.25 -12.40 18.68
C VAL A 231 2.91 -12.28 19.38
N TRP A 232 1.85 -12.00 18.63
CA TRP A 232 0.52 -11.75 19.16
C TRP A 232 -0.56 -12.46 18.36
N GLY A 233 -1.75 -12.51 18.93
CA GLY A 233 -2.91 -13.10 18.28
C GLY A 233 -4.12 -13.10 19.19
N ARG A 234 -5.09 -13.93 18.83
CA ARG A 234 -6.32 -14.17 19.58
C ARG A 234 -6.43 -15.64 20.01
N ALA A 235 -7.07 -15.87 21.13
CA ALA A 235 -7.47 -17.17 21.65
C ALA A 235 -8.77 -17.02 22.44
N ALA A 236 -9.35 -18.12 22.93
CA ALA A 236 -10.46 -18.04 23.88
C ALA A 236 -10.05 -17.20 25.11
N ALA A 237 -10.96 -16.35 25.61
CA ALA A 237 -10.70 -15.45 26.73
C ALA A 237 -10.17 -16.21 27.97
N GLY A 238 -9.10 -15.70 28.59
CA GLY A 238 -8.43 -16.34 29.74
C GLY A 238 -7.62 -17.61 29.43
N ALA A 239 -7.65 -18.11 28.19
CA ALA A 239 -6.94 -19.32 27.80
C ALA A 239 -5.41 -19.16 27.93
N SER A 240 -4.72 -20.23 28.31
CA SER A 240 -3.26 -20.24 28.33
C SER A 240 -2.72 -20.49 26.92
N VAL A 241 -1.82 -19.61 26.47
CA VAL A 241 -1.13 -19.72 25.18
C VAL A 241 0.33 -20.06 25.44
N ARG A 242 0.83 -21.08 24.73
CA ARG A 242 2.25 -21.48 24.77
C ARG A 242 2.84 -21.36 23.37
N LEU A 243 4.00 -20.71 23.27
CA LEU A 243 4.78 -20.62 22.05
C LEU A 243 6.10 -21.36 22.23
N THR A 244 6.49 -22.20 21.26
CA THR A 244 7.82 -22.80 21.17
C THR A 244 8.49 -22.40 19.89
N PHE A 245 9.72 -21.89 19.99
CA PHE A 245 10.50 -21.42 18.84
C PHE A 245 12.00 -21.45 19.17
N ALA A 246 12.83 -21.90 18.22
CA ALA A 246 14.29 -21.98 18.36
C ALA A 246 14.75 -22.63 19.68
N GLY A 247 14.16 -23.79 20.03
CA GLY A 247 14.45 -24.53 21.27
C GLY A 247 13.98 -23.87 22.57
N LYS A 248 13.32 -22.71 22.51
CA LYS A 248 12.81 -21.97 23.67
C LYS A 248 11.30 -22.12 23.77
N SER A 249 10.77 -22.06 24.99
CA SER A 249 9.33 -22.06 25.28
C SER A 249 8.93 -20.82 26.06
N TYR A 250 7.79 -20.24 25.68
CA TYR A 250 7.19 -19.05 26.25
C TYR A 250 5.71 -19.32 26.56
N LYS A 251 5.16 -18.61 27.55
CA LYS A 251 3.75 -18.75 27.94
C LYS A 251 3.16 -17.39 28.28
N THR A 252 1.88 -17.24 27.96
CA THR A 252 1.04 -16.10 28.38
C THR A 252 -0.40 -16.58 28.58
N ARG A 253 -1.31 -15.65 28.87
CA ARG A 253 -2.76 -15.86 28.81
C ARG A 253 -3.40 -14.83 27.90
N ALA A 254 -4.45 -15.24 27.22
CA ALA A 254 -5.36 -14.31 26.58
C ALA A 254 -6.12 -13.48 27.62
N ASP A 255 -6.33 -12.21 27.34
CA ASP A 255 -7.12 -11.32 28.18
C ASP A 255 -8.62 -11.59 28.04
N SER A 256 -9.45 -10.69 28.56
CA SER A 256 -10.91 -10.79 28.49
C SER A 256 -11.48 -10.59 27.08
N ALA A 257 -10.76 -9.89 26.19
CA ALA A 257 -11.10 -9.75 24.78
C ALA A 257 -10.59 -10.93 23.93
N GLY A 258 -9.74 -11.78 24.51
CA GLY A 258 -9.11 -12.91 23.84
C GLY A 258 -7.76 -12.57 23.21
N ASP A 259 -7.29 -11.33 23.33
CA ASP A 259 -6.02 -10.91 22.78
C ASP A 259 -4.86 -11.39 23.67
N TRP A 260 -3.74 -11.76 23.05
CA TRP A 260 -2.55 -12.19 23.77
C TRP A 260 -1.27 -11.74 23.07
N LYS A 261 -0.21 -11.57 23.85
CA LYS A 261 1.13 -11.19 23.36
C LYS A 261 2.21 -11.95 24.10
N ILE A 262 3.20 -12.44 23.37
CA ILE A 262 4.44 -13.05 23.86
C ILE A 262 5.61 -12.25 23.31
N LEU A 263 6.59 -11.94 24.15
CA LEU A 263 7.80 -11.24 23.76
C LEU A 263 8.98 -12.23 23.70
N LEU A 264 9.41 -12.58 22.49
CA LEU A 264 10.57 -13.43 22.27
C LEU A 264 11.84 -12.68 22.72
N ARG A 265 12.77 -13.40 23.35
CA ARG A 265 14.10 -12.87 23.66
C ARG A 265 14.89 -12.63 22.37
N PRO A 266 15.91 -11.76 22.35
CA PRO A 266 16.78 -11.57 21.19
C PRO A 266 17.28 -12.90 20.62
N LEU A 267 17.22 -13.00 19.30
CA LEU A 267 17.59 -14.18 18.51
C LEU A 267 18.79 -13.84 17.62
N ALA A 268 19.67 -14.83 17.40
CA ALA A 268 20.70 -14.77 16.38
C ALA A 268 20.08 -15.11 15.01
N ALA A 269 20.74 -14.70 13.93
CA ALA A 269 20.29 -15.04 12.58
C ALA A 269 20.29 -16.56 12.37
N ASP A 270 19.22 -17.08 11.77
CA ASP A 270 19.02 -18.52 11.54
C ASP A 270 17.91 -18.72 10.48
N THR A 271 17.80 -19.91 9.88
CA THR A 271 16.78 -20.23 8.86
C THR A 271 16.17 -21.61 9.06
N GLY A 272 15.06 -21.91 8.38
CA GLY A 272 14.44 -23.23 8.41
C GLY A 272 13.80 -23.60 9.75
N LEU A 273 13.55 -22.63 10.64
CA LEU A 273 13.00 -22.87 11.96
C LEU A 273 11.49 -23.14 11.92
N VAL A 274 10.98 -23.78 12.96
CA VAL A 274 9.55 -24.03 13.15
C VAL A 274 9.07 -23.33 14.41
N MET A 275 8.04 -22.50 14.28
CA MET A 275 7.30 -21.92 15.39
C MET A 275 6.02 -22.72 15.61
N ARG A 276 5.74 -23.08 16.86
CA ARG A 276 4.47 -23.70 17.24
C ARG A 276 3.80 -22.89 18.34
N VAL A 277 2.55 -22.54 18.15
CA VAL A 277 1.69 -21.86 19.12
C VAL A 277 0.53 -22.78 19.47
N VAL A 278 0.29 -22.98 20.77
CA VAL A 278 -0.72 -23.92 21.28
C VAL A 278 -1.60 -23.23 22.32
N SER A 279 -2.92 -23.42 22.20
CA SER A 279 -3.92 -23.02 23.20
C SER A 279 -4.96 -24.12 23.35
N GLY A 280 -4.93 -24.85 24.47
CA GLY A 280 -5.78 -26.04 24.65
C GLY A 280 -5.52 -27.11 23.58
N LYS A 281 -6.53 -27.44 22.77
CA LYS A 281 -6.43 -28.39 21.64
C LYS A 281 -5.99 -27.73 20.33
N ASP A 282 -6.04 -26.41 20.26
CA ASP A 282 -5.78 -25.63 19.05
C ASP A 282 -4.27 -25.43 18.90
N THR A 283 -3.75 -25.71 17.70
CA THR A 283 -2.31 -25.62 17.41
C THR A 283 -2.06 -24.98 16.04
N ALA A 284 -1.41 -23.83 16.03
CA ALA A 284 -0.84 -23.22 14.82
C ALA A 284 0.64 -23.62 14.70
N THR A 285 1.07 -24.06 13.52
CA THR A 285 2.48 -24.44 13.24
C THR A 285 2.97 -23.70 12.02
N LEU A 286 3.88 -22.76 12.23
CA LEU A 286 4.53 -21.96 11.20
C LEU A 286 5.91 -22.56 10.88
N ARG A 287 6.17 -22.83 9.61
CA ARG A 287 7.39 -23.49 9.11
C ARG A 287 8.26 -22.53 8.32
N ASP A 288 9.51 -22.94 8.13
CA ASP A 288 10.51 -22.17 7.38
C ASP A 288 10.59 -20.72 7.87
N VAL A 289 10.59 -20.55 9.19
CA VAL A 289 10.76 -19.25 9.81
C VAL A 289 12.24 -18.89 9.77
N ALA A 290 12.57 -17.73 9.20
CA ALA A 290 13.90 -17.15 9.29
C ALA A 290 13.99 -16.14 10.44
N VAL A 291 15.19 -15.96 10.96
CA VAL A 291 15.54 -14.87 11.86
C VAL A 291 16.62 -14.03 11.16
N GLY A 292 16.33 -12.75 10.96
CA GLY A 292 17.13 -11.88 10.11
C GLY A 292 16.85 -10.40 10.37
N GLU A 293 17.07 -9.54 9.38
CA GLU A 293 16.63 -8.15 9.45
C GLU A 293 15.22 -8.03 8.88
N VAL A 294 14.38 -7.19 9.51
CA VAL A 294 13.04 -6.89 9.01
C VAL A 294 12.86 -5.40 8.91
N TRP A 295 12.42 -4.92 7.75
CA TRP A 295 12.11 -3.52 7.51
C TRP A 295 10.66 -3.35 7.07
N PHE A 296 10.08 -2.18 7.36
CA PHE A 296 8.72 -1.85 6.93
C PHE A 296 8.77 -0.83 5.79
N ALA A 297 8.14 -1.09 4.66
CA ALA A 297 8.12 -0.20 3.51
C ALA A 297 6.69 0.29 3.24
N SER A 298 6.50 1.60 3.10
CA SER A 298 5.19 2.21 2.91
C SER A 298 5.22 3.46 2.03
N GLY A 299 4.04 3.95 1.68
CA GLY A 299 3.84 5.09 0.80
C GLY A 299 2.94 4.75 -0.38
N GLN A 300 3.19 5.40 -1.52
CA GLN A 300 2.31 5.33 -2.68
C GLN A 300 2.93 4.61 -3.89
N SER A 301 2.52 4.97 -5.10
CA SER A 301 2.83 4.28 -6.36
C SER A 301 4.32 4.15 -6.64
N ASN A 302 5.15 5.11 -6.24
CA ASN A 302 6.61 5.00 -6.40
C ASN A 302 7.27 4.02 -5.42
N MET A 303 6.70 3.80 -4.22
CA MET A 303 7.05 2.65 -3.37
C MET A 303 6.51 1.36 -3.96
N GLU A 304 5.29 1.38 -4.51
CA GLU A 304 4.59 0.20 -5.02
C GLU A 304 5.15 -0.36 -6.34
N MET A 305 5.77 0.50 -7.15
CA MET A 305 6.24 0.20 -8.51
C MET A 305 6.96 -1.14 -8.59
N LYS A 306 6.59 -1.95 -9.58
CA LYS A 306 7.00 -3.36 -9.64
C LYS A 306 8.41 -3.51 -10.19
N VAL A 307 9.11 -4.56 -9.79
CA VAL A 307 10.47 -4.86 -10.31
C VAL A 307 10.47 -4.95 -11.83
N TRP A 308 9.44 -5.56 -12.45
CA TRP A 308 9.35 -5.69 -13.91
C TRP A 308 9.18 -4.36 -14.66
N GLU A 309 8.83 -3.28 -13.97
CA GLU A 309 8.69 -1.92 -14.54
C GLU A 309 9.98 -1.09 -14.38
N SER A 310 10.95 -1.61 -13.61
CA SER A 310 12.09 -0.86 -13.11
C SER A 310 13.43 -1.34 -13.69
N ASN A 311 14.51 -0.68 -13.31
CA ASN A 311 15.88 -1.09 -13.60
C ASN A 311 16.46 -2.10 -12.59
N VAL A 312 15.67 -2.62 -11.65
CA VAL A 312 16.15 -3.52 -10.59
C VAL A 312 16.34 -4.94 -11.15
N PRO A 313 17.53 -5.56 -10.97
CA PRO A 313 17.79 -6.90 -11.47
C PRO A 313 17.03 -7.96 -10.67
N MET A 314 16.32 -8.86 -11.37
CA MET A 314 15.57 -9.96 -10.76
C MET A 314 16.51 -11.12 -10.42
N VAL A 315 16.89 -11.25 -9.15
CA VAL A 315 17.82 -12.29 -8.66
C VAL A 315 17.09 -13.21 -7.68
N SER A 316 17.07 -14.51 -7.95
CA SER A 316 16.48 -15.43 -6.98
C SER A 316 17.39 -15.54 -5.75
N ASP A 317 16.78 -15.36 -4.57
CA ASP A 317 17.45 -15.43 -3.28
C ASP A 317 16.43 -15.80 -2.18
N PRO A 318 16.37 -17.06 -1.71
CA PRO A 318 15.37 -17.49 -0.74
C PRO A 318 15.51 -16.85 0.65
N ASP A 319 16.63 -16.16 0.92
CA ASP A 319 16.86 -15.40 2.14
C ASP A 319 16.36 -13.96 2.06
N ILE A 320 15.93 -13.50 0.88
CA ILE A 320 15.15 -12.26 0.72
C ILE A 320 13.67 -12.65 0.64
N ARG A 321 12.86 -12.10 1.56
CA ARG A 321 11.45 -12.44 1.65
C ARG A 321 10.60 -11.20 1.85
N LEU A 322 9.48 -11.11 1.13
CA LEU A 322 8.56 -9.99 1.23
C LEU A 322 7.19 -10.45 1.72
N PHE A 323 6.58 -9.65 2.58
CA PHE A 323 5.17 -9.77 2.95
C PHE A 323 4.45 -8.51 2.51
N VAL A 324 3.35 -8.66 1.78
CA VAL A 324 2.51 -7.55 1.36
C VAL A 324 1.06 -7.93 1.69
N PRO A 325 0.37 -7.20 2.60
CA PRO A 325 -1.04 -7.41 2.84
C PRO A 325 -1.84 -7.00 1.61
N PHE A 326 -3.14 -7.30 1.60
CA PHE A 326 -4.01 -6.75 0.58
C PHE A 326 -4.13 -5.24 0.75
N GLN A 327 -4.34 -4.57 -0.38
CA GLN A 327 -4.66 -3.15 -0.41
C GLN A 327 -6.07 -2.96 0.13
N TRP A 328 -6.14 -2.77 1.44
CA TRP A 328 -7.36 -2.85 2.23
C TRP A 328 -7.56 -1.53 2.96
N SER A 329 -8.60 -0.79 2.58
CA SER A 329 -9.03 0.41 3.29
C SER A 329 -10.08 0.02 4.31
N SER A 330 -9.92 0.44 5.57
CA SER A 330 -10.89 0.10 6.63
C SER A 330 -11.13 1.27 7.55
N GLN A 331 -12.40 1.53 7.88
CA GLN A 331 -12.73 2.59 8.82
C GLN A 331 -12.24 2.31 10.24
N GLU A 332 -12.12 1.02 10.60
CA GLU A 332 -11.64 0.54 11.89
C GLU A 332 -10.40 -0.36 11.73
N PRO A 333 -9.48 -0.38 12.70
CA PRO A 333 -8.32 -1.28 12.67
C PRO A 333 -8.75 -2.73 12.48
N VAL A 334 -8.25 -3.37 11.42
CA VAL A 334 -8.53 -4.79 11.18
C VAL A 334 -7.54 -5.67 11.96
N PHE A 335 -7.94 -6.89 12.32
CA PHE A 335 -7.04 -7.85 12.95
C PHE A 335 -5.97 -8.36 11.99
N THR A 336 -6.32 -8.50 10.71
CA THR A 336 -5.43 -8.91 9.63
C THR A 336 -5.94 -8.36 8.31
N ALA A 337 -5.01 -8.07 7.40
CA ALA A 337 -5.27 -7.48 6.09
C ALA A 337 -5.02 -8.48 4.95
N GLY A 338 -5.00 -9.77 5.27
CA GLY A 338 -4.51 -10.80 4.38
C GLY A 338 -2.99 -10.69 4.12
N GLY A 339 -2.54 -11.30 3.03
CA GLY A 339 -1.14 -11.38 2.61
C GLY A 339 -0.45 -12.68 2.99
N ARG A 340 0.69 -12.95 2.34
CA ARG A 340 1.57 -14.07 2.66
C ARG A 340 3.03 -13.67 2.44
N TRP A 341 3.94 -14.33 3.16
CA TRP A 341 5.36 -14.21 2.87
C TRP A 341 5.70 -14.93 1.57
N GLN A 342 6.54 -14.29 0.76
CA GLN A 342 7.05 -14.84 -0.49
C GLN A 342 8.57 -14.71 -0.51
N LYS A 343 9.25 -15.74 -1.02
CA LYS A 343 10.70 -15.73 -1.23
C LYS A 343 11.06 -15.08 -2.57
N ALA A 344 12.29 -14.59 -2.70
CA ALA A 344 12.73 -14.03 -3.97
C ALA A 344 12.98 -15.18 -4.95
N ASP A 345 11.97 -15.50 -5.74
CA ASP A 345 12.03 -16.47 -6.84
C ASP A 345 11.52 -15.85 -8.14
N SER A 346 11.54 -16.62 -9.23
CA SER A 346 11.11 -16.16 -10.54
C SER A 346 9.62 -15.80 -10.63
N GLU A 347 8.79 -16.25 -9.68
CA GLU A 347 7.36 -15.98 -9.67
C GLU A 347 7.02 -14.71 -8.85
N GLY A 348 7.65 -14.56 -7.69
CA GLY A 348 7.42 -13.46 -6.76
C GLY A 348 8.09 -12.15 -7.18
N VAL A 349 9.41 -12.21 -7.45
CA VAL A 349 10.26 -11.03 -7.64
C VAL A 349 9.70 -10.02 -8.64
N PRO A 350 9.21 -10.41 -9.83
CA PRO A 350 8.69 -9.45 -10.80
C PRO A 350 7.63 -8.50 -10.19
N ARG A 351 6.76 -9.02 -9.30
CA ARG A 351 5.56 -8.34 -8.76
C ARG A 351 5.81 -7.60 -7.45
N TRP A 352 7.03 -7.54 -6.96
CA TRP A 352 7.36 -6.87 -5.72
C TRP A 352 7.68 -5.40 -5.93
N SER A 353 7.60 -4.61 -4.85
CA SER A 353 8.14 -3.25 -4.83
C SER A 353 9.62 -3.27 -5.23
N ALA A 354 9.95 -2.56 -6.31
CA ALA A 354 11.30 -2.45 -6.81
C ALA A 354 12.24 -1.78 -5.80
N VAL A 355 11.76 -0.74 -5.11
CA VAL A 355 12.52 -0.06 -4.07
C VAL A 355 12.79 -0.98 -2.87
N SER A 356 11.76 -1.67 -2.38
CA SER A 356 11.88 -2.61 -1.25
C SER A 356 12.83 -3.76 -1.57
N TYR A 357 12.73 -4.31 -2.78
CA TYR A 357 13.54 -5.42 -3.20
C TYR A 357 15.01 -5.02 -3.43
N ALA A 358 15.27 -3.88 -4.09
CA ALA A 358 16.63 -3.35 -4.23
C ALA A 358 17.26 -3.03 -2.87
N PHE A 359 16.50 -2.43 -1.94
CA PHE A 359 16.94 -2.23 -0.56
C PHE A 359 17.32 -3.55 0.13
N ALA A 360 16.48 -4.58 -0.01
CA ALA A 360 16.74 -5.89 0.60
C ALA A 360 17.97 -6.60 -0.01
N GLN A 361 18.20 -6.47 -1.33
CA GLN A 361 19.40 -7.00 -2.00
C GLN A 361 20.67 -6.42 -1.38
N GLU A 362 20.73 -5.08 -1.27
CA GLU A 362 21.91 -4.37 -0.75
C GLU A 362 22.17 -4.68 0.74
N LEU A 363 21.10 -4.71 1.56
CA LEU A 363 21.23 -5.12 2.96
C LEU A 363 21.72 -6.57 3.09
N LYS A 364 21.13 -7.49 2.33
CA LYS A 364 21.47 -8.91 2.40
C LYS A 364 22.92 -9.13 1.96
N GLU A 365 23.34 -8.47 0.90
CA GLU A 365 24.72 -8.54 0.40
C GLU A 365 25.73 -8.09 1.46
N ARG A 366 25.44 -6.97 2.15
CA ARG A 366 26.38 -6.43 3.15
C ARG A 366 26.34 -7.16 4.49
N LEU A 367 25.17 -7.62 4.93
CA LEU A 367 24.98 -8.20 6.26
C LEU A 367 25.15 -9.73 6.30
N GLY A 368 24.93 -10.42 5.18
CA GLY A 368 25.04 -11.89 5.10
C GLY A 368 24.01 -12.64 5.94
N VAL A 369 22.84 -12.05 6.19
CA VAL A 369 21.72 -12.65 6.95
C VAL A 369 20.42 -12.56 6.16
N PRO A 370 19.38 -13.35 6.51
CA PRO A 370 18.07 -13.20 5.88
C PRO A 370 17.51 -11.78 6.04
N VAL A 371 16.83 -11.29 5.01
CA VAL A 371 16.19 -9.96 5.00
C VAL A 371 14.72 -10.10 4.63
N GLY A 372 13.87 -9.69 5.55
CA GLY A 372 12.44 -9.52 5.37
C GLY A 372 12.08 -8.07 5.08
N VAL A 373 11.17 -7.82 4.14
CA VAL A 373 10.51 -6.51 4.03
C VAL A 373 9.00 -6.70 4.09
N ILE A 374 8.36 -6.00 5.02
CA ILE A 374 6.91 -5.92 5.14
C ILE A 374 6.48 -4.65 4.39
N GLY A 375 5.73 -4.80 3.29
CA GLY A 375 5.30 -3.69 2.44
C GLY A 375 3.83 -3.34 2.65
N ALA A 376 3.52 -2.09 2.97
CA ALA A 376 2.16 -1.54 3.01
C ALA A 376 2.12 -0.26 2.16
N TYR A 377 1.84 -0.40 0.86
CA TYR A 377 1.87 0.70 -0.11
C TYR A 377 0.68 0.65 -1.07
N PHE A 378 0.21 1.82 -1.50
CA PHE A 378 -0.94 1.94 -2.39
C PHE A 378 -0.87 3.22 -3.24
N GLY A 379 -0.85 3.08 -4.56
CA GLY A 379 -0.84 4.17 -5.53
C GLY A 379 -1.93 5.23 -5.35
N GLY A 380 -1.54 6.49 -5.52
CA GLY A 380 -2.44 7.66 -5.55
C GLY A 380 -2.79 8.24 -4.17
N THR A 381 -2.34 7.66 -3.08
CA THR A 381 -2.78 8.03 -1.72
C THR A 381 -2.06 9.26 -1.16
N ALA A 382 -2.74 10.07 -0.36
CA ALA A 382 -2.17 11.18 0.38
C ALA A 382 -1.76 10.73 1.79
N ILE A 383 -0.95 11.54 2.47
CA ILE A 383 -0.35 11.16 3.76
C ILE A 383 -1.40 10.97 4.86
N GLU A 384 -2.49 11.72 4.84
CA GLU A 384 -3.60 11.63 5.79
C GLU A 384 -4.28 10.24 5.80
N SER A 385 -4.25 9.50 4.68
CA SER A 385 -4.79 8.13 4.62
C SER A 385 -3.99 7.14 5.45
N TRP A 386 -2.71 7.44 5.70
CA TRP A 386 -1.74 6.60 6.42
C TRP A 386 -1.56 7.00 7.89
N MET A 387 -2.29 8.00 8.36
CA MET A 387 -2.27 8.43 9.76
C MET A 387 -3.35 7.73 10.57
N PRO A 388 -3.14 7.42 11.86
CA PRO A 388 -4.24 7.01 12.72
C PRO A 388 -5.29 8.12 12.75
N ARG A 389 -6.57 7.78 12.56
CA ARG A 389 -7.64 8.78 12.48
C ARG A 389 -7.71 9.67 13.72
N SER A 390 -7.36 9.14 14.90
CA SER A 390 -7.28 9.89 16.15
C SER A 390 -6.36 11.12 16.05
N GLU A 391 -5.25 11.03 15.31
CA GLU A 391 -4.32 12.14 15.13
C GLU A 391 -4.94 13.29 14.32
N LEU A 392 -5.94 12.99 13.48
CA LEU A 392 -6.55 13.97 12.60
C LEU A 392 -7.67 14.76 13.28
N VAL A 393 -8.21 14.26 14.40
CA VAL A 393 -9.34 14.86 15.11
C VAL A 393 -8.89 15.94 16.09
N GLU A 394 -7.77 15.72 16.77
CA GLU A 394 -7.35 16.51 17.94
C GLU A 394 -6.54 17.77 17.56
N ASP A 395 -5.83 17.75 16.44
CA ASP A 395 -4.96 18.85 16.03
C ASP A 395 -5.71 19.89 15.15
N PRO A 396 -5.66 21.20 15.47
CA PRO A 396 -6.40 22.22 14.72
C PRO A 396 -6.05 22.34 13.24
N VAL A 397 -4.84 21.95 12.83
CA VAL A 397 -4.38 22.00 11.44
C VAL A 397 -4.91 20.79 10.67
N THR A 398 -5.05 19.64 11.32
CA THR A 398 -5.57 18.42 10.68
C THR A 398 -7.07 18.26 10.79
N LYS A 399 -7.70 18.87 11.79
CA LYS A 399 -9.14 18.79 12.06
C LYS A 399 -10.00 19.12 10.84
N PRO A 400 -9.69 20.13 10.01
CA PRO A 400 -10.45 20.37 8.78
C PRO A 400 -10.47 19.19 7.81
N ILE A 401 -9.42 18.34 7.79
CA ILE A 401 -9.38 17.11 6.98
C ILE A 401 -10.43 16.13 7.49
N HIS A 402 -10.46 15.89 8.79
CA HIS A 402 -11.45 15.01 9.42
C HIS A 402 -12.88 15.55 9.27
N ASP A 403 -13.09 16.86 9.47
CA ASP A 403 -14.42 17.46 9.41
C ASP A 403 -15.02 17.37 7.99
N ARG A 404 -14.19 17.54 6.94
CA ARG A 404 -14.62 17.29 5.56
C ARG A 404 -15.01 15.84 5.31
N PHE A 405 -14.26 14.90 5.87
CA PHE A 405 -14.62 13.48 5.83
C PHE A 405 -15.99 13.23 6.49
N VAL A 406 -16.20 13.70 7.73
CA VAL A 406 -17.49 13.55 8.41
C VAL A 406 -18.63 14.21 7.62
N GLN A 407 -18.39 15.39 7.05
CA GLN A 407 -19.35 16.07 6.20
C GLN A 407 -19.71 15.24 4.96
N SER A 408 -18.73 14.59 4.32
CA SER A 408 -18.97 13.74 3.16
C SER A 408 -19.84 12.53 3.54
N ILE A 409 -19.61 11.92 4.70
CA ILE A 409 -20.44 10.82 5.21
C ILE A 409 -21.87 11.29 5.42
N HIS A 410 -22.05 12.42 6.09
CA HIS A 410 -23.38 13.00 6.30
C HIS A 410 -24.08 13.34 4.97
N GLN A 411 -23.35 13.87 3.97
CA GLN A 411 -23.91 14.12 2.65
C GLN A 411 -24.39 12.82 2.00
N LEU A 412 -23.58 11.77 2.04
CA LEU A 412 -23.93 10.46 1.48
C LEU A 412 -25.13 9.82 2.18
N GLU A 413 -25.17 9.86 3.51
CA GLU A 413 -26.27 9.35 4.32
C GLU A 413 -27.60 10.04 4.00
N ASN A 414 -27.55 11.31 3.57
CA ASN A 414 -28.73 12.09 3.20
C ASN A 414 -29.00 12.15 1.69
N GLY A 415 -28.31 11.33 0.88
CA GLY A 415 -28.48 11.30 -0.57
C GLY A 415 -28.08 12.60 -1.27
N LEU A 416 -27.25 13.43 -0.63
CA LEU A 416 -26.74 14.67 -1.18
C LEU A 416 -25.51 14.39 -2.04
N PRO A 417 -25.29 15.18 -3.11
CA PRO A 417 -24.04 15.11 -3.86
C PRO A 417 -22.88 15.48 -2.94
N VAL A 418 -21.83 14.66 -2.97
CA VAL A 418 -20.53 15.02 -2.40
C VAL A 418 -19.82 15.88 -3.44
N GLU A 419 -19.33 17.06 -3.05
CA GLU A 419 -18.48 17.84 -3.94
C GLU A 419 -17.22 17.04 -4.27
N GLU A 420 -17.15 16.52 -5.50
CA GLU A 420 -15.93 15.96 -6.04
C GLU A 420 -14.98 17.11 -6.38
N ARG A 421 -14.18 17.55 -5.42
CA ARG A 421 -13.04 18.40 -5.73
C ARG A 421 -11.98 17.55 -6.43
N PHE A 422 -12.02 17.66 -7.75
CA PHE A 422 -11.13 17.00 -8.69
C PHE A 422 -9.64 17.21 -8.31
N PRO A 423 -8.77 16.21 -8.53
CA PRO A 423 -9.06 15.00 -9.30
C PRO A 423 -9.47 13.77 -8.50
N TRP A 424 -9.52 13.82 -7.17
CA TRP A 424 -9.71 12.60 -6.38
C TRP A 424 -10.57 12.89 -5.16
N CYS A 425 -11.59 12.08 -4.92
CA CYS A 425 -12.49 12.17 -3.79
C CYS A 425 -11.77 11.74 -2.50
N TRP A 426 -10.90 12.62 -1.99
CA TRP A 426 -10.01 12.35 -0.86
C TRP A 426 -10.76 11.94 0.42
N ASP A 427 -11.98 12.45 0.59
CA ASP A 427 -12.67 12.41 1.86
C ASP A 427 -13.89 11.48 1.88
N VAL A 428 -14.04 10.53 0.95
CA VAL A 428 -15.19 9.58 0.91
C VAL A 428 -14.85 8.25 1.57
N ALA A 429 -15.67 7.73 2.51
CA ALA A 429 -15.40 6.46 3.21
C ALA A 429 -15.15 5.25 2.31
N GLY A 430 -14.28 4.36 2.80
CA GLY A 430 -13.97 3.08 2.18
C GLY A 430 -13.03 3.21 0.97
N GLN A 431 -12.61 4.42 0.63
CA GLN A 431 -11.69 4.66 -0.47
C GLN A 431 -10.26 4.73 0.02
N ARG A 432 -9.30 4.44 -0.85
CA ARG A 432 -7.86 4.50 -0.52
C ARG A 432 -7.37 5.89 -0.09
N HIS A 433 -8.15 6.93 -0.36
CA HIS A 433 -7.79 8.30 0.00
C HIS A 433 -8.35 8.72 1.36
N THR A 434 -9.31 7.96 1.91
CA THR A 434 -10.00 8.32 3.15
C THR A 434 -9.01 8.54 4.29
N PRO A 435 -9.11 9.66 5.04
CA PRO A 435 -8.22 9.94 6.15
C PRO A 435 -8.24 8.81 7.20
N GLY A 436 -7.08 8.18 7.37
CA GLY A 436 -6.77 7.08 8.28
C GLY A 436 -7.24 5.67 7.92
N ASP A 437 -7.95 5.46 6.81
CA ASP A 437 -8.47 4.13 6.50
C ASP A 437 -7.37 3.15 6.06
N LEU A 438 -6.31 3.62 5.40
CA LEU A 438 -5.17 2.76 5.03
C LEU A 438 -4.28 2.45 6.22
N PHE A 439 -4.17 3.38 7.17
CA PHE A 439 -3.54 3.06 8.45
C PHE A 439 -4.23 1.87 9.10
N ASN A 440 -5.56 1.95 9.26
CA ASN A 440 -6.36 0.92 9.92
C ASN A 440 -6.37 -0.41 9.16
N GLY A 441 -6.48 -0.35 7.83
CA GLY A 441 -6.60 -1.53 7.00
C GLY A 441 -5.28 -2.17 6.59
N MET A 442 -4.16 -1.44 6.55
CA MET A 442 -2.87 -1.98 6.07
C MET A 442 -1.72 -1.87 7.07
N VAL A 443 -1.73 -0.92 7.99
CA VAL A 443 -0.59 -0.66 8.90
C VAL A 443 -0.86 -1.21 10.30
N ALA A 444 -1.97 -0.83 10.91
CA ALA A 444 -2.40 -1.28 12.25
C ALA A 444 -2.35 -2.80 12.46
N PRO A 445 -2.72 -3.66 11.49
CA PRO A 445 -2.69 -5.11 11.66
C PRO A 445 -1.26 -5.68 11.74
N LEU A 446 -0.27 -4.90 11.30
CA LEU A 446 1.14 -5.24 11.30
C LEU A 446 1.87 -4.68 12.52
N ILE A 447 1.20 -3.84 13.31
CA ILE A 447 1.73 -3.34 14.58
C ILE A 447 1.46 -4.39 15.67
N PRO A 448 2.43 -4.73 16.53
CA PRO A 448 3.76 -4.14 16.67
C PRO A 448 4.89 -5.05 16.13
N TYR A 449 4.84 -5.54 14.89
CA TYR A 449 5.86 -6.47 14.37
C TYR A 449 7.28 -5.95 14.60
N GLY A 450 8.19 -6.85 14.99
CA GLY A 450 9.58 -6.47 15.22
C GLY A 450 10.24 -6.04 13.91
N ILE A 451 10.59 -4.77 13.80
CA ILE A 451 11.24 -4.17 12.63
C ILE A 451 12.45 -3.34 13.07
N SER A 452 13.39 -3.09 12.14
CA SER A 452 14.56 -2.24 12.35
C SER A 452 14.34 -0.78 11.97
N GLY A 453 13.37 -0.51 11.10
CA GLY A 453 13.04 0.83 10.67
C GLY A 453 12.00 0.83 9.55
N ILE A 454 11.66 2.03 9.11
CA ILE A 454 10.60 2.33 8.16
C ILE A 454 11.20 3.00 6.92
N LEU A 455 10.73 2.58 5.75
CA LEU A 455 11.03 3.15 4.45
C LEU A 455 9.75 3.79 3.91
N TRP A 456 9.78 5.08 3.58
CA TRP A 456 8.61 5.84 3.18
C TRP A 456 8.83 6.55 1.85
N TYR A 457 8.00 6.26 0.84
CA TYR A 457 8.08 6.96 -0.45
C TYR A 457 6.69 7.41 -0.88
N GLN A 458 6.38 8.66 -0.53
CA GLN A 458 5.12 9.32 -0.84
C GLN A 458 5.30 10.83 -0.85
N GLY A 459 4.47 11.51 -1.63
CA GLY A 459 4.32 12.96 -1.60
C GLY A 459 3.67 13.52 -2.85
N GLU A 460 3.65 12.77 -3.95
CA GLU A 460 3.15 13.23 -5.25
C GLU A 460 1.67 13.68 -5.14
N SER A 461 0.87 12.90 -4.41
CA SER A 461 -0.53 13.22 -4.11
C SER A 461 -0.72 14.38 -3.12
N SER A 462 0.35 14.88 -2.52
CA SER A 462 0.38 15.98 -1.57
C SER A 462 1.12 17.21 -2.12
N ALA A 463 1.56 17.20 -3.39
CA ALA A 463 2.36 18.26 -3.99
C ALA A 463 1.67 19.63 -3.98
N SER A 464 0.34 19.66 -4.13
CA SER A 464 -0.46 20.88 -4.05
C SER A 464 -0.61 21.44 -2.63
N LYS A 465 -0.25 20.69 -1.58
CA LYS A 465 -0.46 21.03 -0.16
C LYS A 465 0.83 20.88 0.66
N ALA A 466 1.92 21.45 0.17
CA ALA A 466 3.25 21.28 0.77
C ALA A 466 3.30 21.69 2.26
N ARG A 467 2.60 22.76 2.66
CA ARG A 467 2.57 23.19 4.07
C ARG A 467 1.83 22.19 4.97
N GLN A 468 0.69 21.68 4.51
CA GLN A 468 -0.06 20.62 5.19
C GLN A 468 0.82 19.37 5.36
N TYR A 469 1.56 19.00 4.31
CA TYR A 469 2.50 17.87 4.36
C TYR A 469 3.59 18.05 5.44
N GLY A 470 4.16 19.25 5.53
CA GLY A 470 5.17 19.58 6.53
C GLY A 470 4.67 19.49 7.99
N HIS A 471 3.35 19.57 8.19
CA HIS A 471 2.71 19.36 9.49
C HIS A 471 2.34 17.90 9.75
N LEU A 472 1.73 17.24 8.75
CA LEU A 472 1.28 15.85 8.85
C LEU A 472 2.43 14.85 8.99
N PHE A 473 3.55 15.06 8.29
CA PHE A 473 4.64 14.08 8.27
C PHE A 473 5.28 13.86 9.65
N PRO A 474 5.67 14.91 10.42
CA PRO A 474 6.18 14.70 11.77
C PRO A 474 5.17 14.00 12.69
N MET A 475 3.87 14.31 12.57
CA MET A 475 2.81 13.62 13.32
C MET A 475 2.71 12.13 12.93
N LEU A 476 2.84 11.81 11.64
CA LEU A 476 2.89 10.43 11.18
C LEU A 476 4.08 9.68 11.79
N VAL A 477 5.28 10.28 11.76
CA VAL A 477 6.48 9.67 12.34
C VAL A 477 6.29 9.40 13.84
N ASP A 478 5.81 10.38 14.59
CA ASP A 478 5.63 10.27 16.03
C ASP A 478 4.57 9.22 16.39
N SER A 479 3.41 9.26 15.73
CA SER A 479 2.32 8.31 15.97
C SER A 479 2.70 6.87 15.64
N TRP A 480 3.49 6.65 14.58
CA TRP A 480 3.97 5.31 14.24
C TRP A 480 5.01 4.83 15.26
N ARG A 481 5.97 5.67 15.65
CA ARG A 481 6.95 5.35 16.72
C ARG A 481 6.28 4.95 18.03
N GLU A 482 5.28 5.73 18.45
CA GLU A 482 4.50 5.44 19.65
C GLU A 482 3.81 4.08 19.56
N ARG A 483 3.13 3.80 18.44
CA ARG A 483 2.35 2.57 18.28
C ARG A 483 3.22 1.32 18.12
N TRP A 484 4.39 1.43 17.50
CA TRP A 484 5.40 0.37 17.54
C TRP A 484 6.07 0.22 18.91
N GLY A 485 5.98 1.22 19.77
CA GLY A 485 6.60 1.26 21.09
C GLY A 485 8.12 1.46 21.01
N ASP A 486 8.59 2.17 19.99
CA ASP A 486 10.00 2.47 19.74
C ASP A 486 10.17 3.94 19.33
N PRO A 487 10.47 4.85 20.28
CA PRO A 487 10.64 6.28 20.00
C PRO A 487 11.86 6.58 19.12
N ASP A 488 12.82 5.66 19.02
CA ASP A 488 14.04 5.81 18.22
C ASP A 488 13.97 5.08 16.87
N LEU A 489 12.80 4.52 16.53
CA LEU A 489 12.59 3.79 15.29
C LEU A 489 12.99 4.66 14.10
N LYS A 490 13.89 4.10 13.27
CA LYS A 490 14.40 4.83 12.10
C LYS A 490 13.30 5.05 11.09
N PHE A 491 13.23 6.26 10.56
CA PHE A 491 12.24 6.63 9.54
C PHE A 491 12.96 7.25 8.34
N TYR A 492 13.18 6.44 7.30
CA TYR A 492 13.85 6.86 6.09
C TYR A 492 12.86 7.12 4.98
N PHE A 493 12.97 8.27 4.33
CA PHE A 493 12.03 8.67 3.30
C PHE A 493 12.71 9.12 2.01
N VAL A 494 11.96 9.18 0.92
CA VAL A 494 12.47 9.56 -0.39
C VAL A 494 11.89 10.91 -0.78
N GLN A 495 12.78 11.86 -1.10
CA GLN A 495 12.39 13.15 -1.67
C GLN A 495 11.80 12.94 -3.07
N LEU A 496 10.78 13.72 -3.46
CA LEU A 496 10.16 13.57 -4.77
C LEU A 496 11.18 13.66 -5.92
N ALA A 497 11.04 12.73 -6.86
CA ALA A 497 11.82 12.73 -8.09
C ALA A 497 11.49 13.94 -8.98
N GLY A 498 12.30 14.17 -10.02
CA GLY A 498 12.01 15.11 -11.10
C GLY A 498 10.74 14.71 -11.84
N TYR A 499 9.77 15.61 -11.97
CA TYR A 499 8.60 15.43 -12.83
C TYR A 499 8.01 16.80 -13.16
N ASP A 500 7.50 17.03 -14.38
CA ASP A 500 6.93 18.33 -14.76
C ASP A 500 5.65 18.69 -13.98
N GLY A 501 5.13 17.77 -13.18
CA GLY A 501 4.03 17.97 -12.24
C GLY A 501 2.65 17.79 -12.86
N ARG A 502 2.53 17.46 -14.16
CA ARG A 502 1.29 17.58 -14.98
C ARG A 502 0.00 17.32 -14.21
N GLU A 503 -0.18 16.11 -13.71
CA GLU A 503 -1.42 15.67 -13.04
C GLU A 503 -1.42 15.95 -11.52
N SER A 504 -0.35 16.50 -10.97
CA SER A 504 -0.12 16.65 -9.52
C SER A 504 0.46 18.02 -9.22
N GLY A 505 -0.41 19.04 -9.21
CA GLY A 505 -0.05 20.40 -8.86
C GLY A 505 0.73 21.15 -9.93
N SER A 506 0.76 20.71 -11.20
CA SER A 506 1.42 21.50 -12.27
C SER A 506 0.75 22.84 -12.53
N GLU A 507 -0.53 22.94 -12.23
CA GLU A 507 -1.32 24.15 -12.30
C GLU A 507 -0.94 25.16 -11.20
N ILE A 508 -0.19 24.71 -10.18
CA ILE A 508 0.24 25.52 -9.05
C ILE A 508 1.73 25.83 -9.18
N GLU A 509 2.06 27.12 -9.28
CA GLU A 509 3.44 27.56 -9.37
C GLU A 509 4.27 27.05 -8.18
N SER A 510 5.43 26.45 -8.47
CA SER A 510 6.38 25.93 -7.49
C SER A 510 5.87 24.82 -6.56
N ALA A 511 4.71 24.20 -6.80
CA ALA A 511 4.18 23.16 -5.92
C ALA A 511 5.15 21.99 -5.70
N TRP A 512 5.70 21.46 -6.79
CA TRP A 512 6.62 20.33 -6.75
C TRP A 512 7.97 20.64 -6.07
N PRO A 513 8.73 21.70 -6.45
CA PRO A 513 9.96 22.06 -5.74
C PRO A 513 9.70 22.50 -4.29
N HIS A 514 8.53 23.07 -3.99
CA HIS A 514 8.18 23.39 -2.61
C HIS A 514 8.03 22.15 -1.74
N LEU A 515 7.27 21.15 -2.19
CA LEU A 515 7.16 19.91 -1.44
C LEU A 515 8.52 19.22 -1.25
N ARG A 516 9.42 19.26 -2.24
CA ARG A 516 10.78 18.73 -2.07
C ARG A 516 11.57 19.45 -0.97
N ASP A 517 11.47 20.77 -0.89
CA ASP A 517 12.16 21.52 0.16
C ASP A 517 11.51 21.30 1.53
N VAL A 518 10.18 21.17 1.59
CA VAL A 518 9.48 20.73 2.81
C VAL A 518 10.03 19.37 3.24
N GLN A 519 10.11 18.39 2.33
CA GLN A 519 10.67 17.06 2.62
C GLN A 519 12.11 17.15 3.15
N ARG A 520 12.95 18.01 2.56
CA ARG A 520 14.31 18.26 3.06
C ARG A 520 14.29 18.80 4.51
N ARG A 521 13.46 19.79 4.79
CA ARG A 521 13.34 20.44 6.11
C ARG A 521 12.79 19.50 7.19
N LEU A 522 12.11 18.40 6.82
CA LEU A 522 11.66 17.40 7.80
C LEU A 522 12.83 16.76 8.57
N LEU A 523 14.02 16.69 7.98
CA LEU A 523 15.24 16.20 8.64
C LEU A 523 15.62 17.04 9.87
N ASP A 524 15.25 18.31 9.90
CA ASP A 524 15.52 19.22 11.02
C ASP A 524 14.40 19.18 12.08
N ARG A 525 13.26 18.56 11.75
CA ARG A 525 12.09 18.48 12.63
C ARG A 525 12.05 17.22 13.47
N ARG A 526 12.67 16.12 13.04
CA ARG A 526 12.67 14.85 13.77
C ARG A 526 14.00 14.13 13.66
N GLU A 527 14.56 13.79 14.82
CA GLU A 527 15.73 12.91 14.91
C GLU A 527 15.42 11.50 14.42
N ASN A 528 16.48 10.71 14.20
CA ASN A 528 16.38 9.33 13.71
C ASN A 528 15.63 9.22 12.37
N THR A 529 15.68 10.28 11.56
CA THR A 529 15.18 10.32 10.19
C THR A 529 16.34 10.41 9.19
N GLY A 530 16.05 10.07 7.93
CA GLY A 530 17.02 10.14 6.83
C GLY A 530 16.27 10.29 5.51
N MET A 531 16.90 10.97 4.54
CA MET A 531 16.24 11.28 3.27
C MET A 531 17.12 10.86 2.09
N VAL A 532 16.51 10.16 1.14
CA VAL A 532 17.10 9.91 -0.18
C VAL A 532 16.74 11.05 -1.12
N VAL A 533 17.74 11.74 -1.65
CA VAL A 533 17.55 12.73 -2.74
C VAL A 533 17.35 12.00 -4.06
N ALA A 534 16.24 12.27 -4.74
CA ALA A 534 15.87 11.56 -5.99
C ALA A 534 15.52 12.48 -7.17
N PHE A 535 15.66 13.81 -7.06
CA PHE A 535 15.20 14.73 -8.13
C PHE A 535 15.81 14.43 -9.51
N HIS A 536 17.09 14.05 -9.57
CA HIS A 536 17.82 13.71 -10.81
C HIS A 536 17.48 12.32 -11.36
N LEU A 537 16.86 11.45 -10.55
CA LEU A 537 16.37 10.14 -10.97
C LEU A 537 14.97 10.23 -11.59
N GLY A 538 14.47 11.45 -11.83
CA GLY A 538 13.15 11.69 -12.38
C GLY A 538 13.04 11.55 -13.89
N ASP A 539 11.82 11.67 -14.38
CA ASP A 539 11.47 11.79 -15.79
C ASP A 539 10.40 12.87 -15.94
N SER A 540 10.60 13.81 -16.86
CA SER A 540 9.70 14.96 -17.03
C SER A 540 8.30 14.52 -17.53
N LEU A 541 8.23 13.38 -18.24
CA LEU A 541 7.03 12.84 -18.84
C LEU A 541 6.40 11.69 -18.04
N ASN A 542 7.13 11.13 -17.07
CA ASN A 542 6.70 9.97 -16.31
C ASN A 542 6.90 10.19 -14.82
N ILE A 543 5.80 10.29 -14.09
CA ILE A 543 5.77 10.45 -12.63
C ILE A 543 6.33 9.20 -11.89
N HIS A 544 6.43 8.06 -12.58
CA HIS A 544 6.98 6.79 -12.08
C HIS A 544 8.30 6.44 -12.77
N PRO A 545 9.41 7.15 -12.47
CA PRO A 545 10.69 6.89 -13.13
C PRO A 545 11.24 5.50 -12.73
N PRO A 546 11.86 4.77 -13.67
CA PRO A 546 12.24 3.36 -13.48
C PRO A 546 13.50 3.15 -12.63
N TYR A 547 14.22 4.20 -12.26
CA TYR A 547 15.50 4.16 -11.53
C TYR A 547 15.34 3.83 -10.04
N LYS A 548 14.74 2.67 -9.74
CA LYS A 548 14.43 2.22 -8.38
C LYS A 548 15.58 1.49 -7.70
N LYS A 549 16.54 0.96 -8.47
CA LYS A 549 17.76 0.38 -7.94
C LYS A 549 18.53 1.40 -7.11
N GLU A 550 18.70 2.60 -7.64
CA GLU A 550 19.44 3.69 -7.01
C GLU A 550 18.74 4.20 -5.75
N VAL A 551 17.39 4.28 -5.78
CA VAL A 551 16.60 4.67 -4.60
C VAL A 551 16.73 3.62 -3.49
N GLY A 552 16.56 2.34 -3.82
CA GLY A 552 16.71 1.24 -2.85
C GLY A 552 18.12 1.17 -2.25
N ALA A 553 19.16 1.32 -3.08
CA ALA A 553 20.55 1.34 -2.61
C ALA A 553 20.85 2.53 -1.69
N ARG A 554 20.30 3.72 -1.97
CA ARG A 554 20.48 4.88 -1.08
C ARG A 554 19.74 4.74 0.25
N LEU A 555 18.56 4.11 0.25
CA LEU A 555 17.88 3.74 1.51
C LEU A 555 18.71 2.71 2.29
N ALA A 556 19.34 1.75 1.60
CA ALA A 556 20.22 0.77 2.21
C ALA A 556 21.46 1.43 2.83
N ASN A 557 22.05 2.43 2.17
CA ASN A 557 23.19 3.18 2.72
C ASN A 557 22.85 3.87 4.05
N LEU A 558 21.66 4.48 4.17
CA LEU A 558 21.17 5.05 5.43
C LEU A 558 21.12 3.97 6.53
N ALA A 559 20.48 2.83 6.25
CA ALA A 559 20.38 1.72 7.20
C ALA A 559 21.74 1.14 7.60
N LEU A 560 22.60 0.85 6.64
CA LEU A 560 23.95 0.30 6.87
C LEU A 560 24.80 1.23 7.74
N HIS A 561 24.76 2.53 7.47
CA HIS A 561 25.53 3.49 8.26
C HIS A 561 24.96 3.72 9.67
N ASP A 562 23.65 3.93 9.78
CA ASP A 562 23.00 4.41 11.01
C ASP A 562 22.59 3.29 11.97
N VAL A 563 22.18 2.14 11.43
CA VAL A 563 21.67 1.01 12.22
C VAL A 563 22.77 -0.02 12.43
N TYR A 564 23.56 -0.30 11.39
CA TYR A 564 24.54 -1.39 11.40
C TYR A 564 25.99 -0.94 11.55
N GLY A 565 26.25 0.38 11.57
CA GLY A 565 27.55 0.95 11.94
C GLY A 565 28.61 0.94 10.84
N PHE A 566 28.25 0.72 9.57
CA PHE A 566 29.16 0.81 8.43
C PHE A 566 29.51 2.26 8.11
N LYS A 567 30.45 2.85 8.87
CA LYS A 567 30.87 4.25 8.76
C LYS A 567 31.67 4.57 7.50
N ASP A 568 32.13 3.55 6.78
CA ASP A 568 32.73 3.64 5.45
C ASP A 568 31.72 3.99 4.35
N ILE A 569 30.42 3.82 4.61
CA ILE A 569 29.36 4.10 3.64
C ILE A 569 28.91 5.55 3.78
N VAL A 570 29.01 6.32 2.69
CA VAL A 570 28.44 7.66 2.61
C VAL A 570 26.92 7.55 2.58
N ARG A 571 26.29 7.96 3.68
CA ARG A 571 24.88 7.71 3.95
C ARG A 571 23.91 8.68 3.26
N SER A 572 24.34 9.93 3.06
CA SER A 572 23.43 11.03 2.70
C SER A 572 24.04 11.92 1.62
N SER A 573 23.14 12.60 0.92
CA SER A 573 23.46 13.68 -0.02
C SER A 573 23.77 14.99 0.73
N PRO A 574 24.49 15.96 0.11
CA PRO A 574 24.67 17.27 0.70
C PRO A 574 23.35 17.95 1.06
N LEU A 575 23.30 18.51 2.26
CA LEU A 575 22.15 19.26 2.76
C LEU A 575 22.62 20.67 3.14
N LEU A 576 21.86 21.69 2.73
CA LEU A 576 22.11 23.05 3.19
C LEU A 576 22.04 23.08 4.73
N ASP A 577 23.09 23.65 5.33
CA ASP A 577 23.23 23.81 6.78
C ASP A 577 23.08 25.29 7.19
N GLY A 578 23.56 26.22 6.36
CA GLY A 578 23.43 27.65 6.61
C GLY A 578 23.73 28.52 5.40
N VAL A 579 23.34 29.80 5.50
CA VAL A 579 23.62 30.84 4.51
C VAL A 579 24.04 32.13 5.21
N GLU A 580 25.11 32.76 4.71
CA GLU A 580 25.57 34.08 5.12
C GLU A 580 25.60 35.01 3.90
N TYR A 581 24.94 36.16 3.97
CA TYR A 581 24.97 37.17 2.92
C TYR A 581 26.04 38.20 3.23
N ARG A 582 27.08 38.29 2.39
CA ARG A 582 28.18 39.26 2.54
C ARG A 582 28.82 39.59 1.20
N ASP A 583 29.32 40.82 1.09
CA ASP A 583 30.10 41.29 -0.07
C ASP A 583 29.41 41.02 -1.43
N GLY A 584 28.08 41.23 -1.48
CA GLY A 584 27.25 40.99 -2.67
C GLY A 584 27.11 39.53 -3.08
N ALA A 585 27.34 38.60 -2.15
CA ALA A 585 27.28 37.16 -2.37
C ALA A 585 26.48 36.46 -1.27
N ALA A 586 25.98 35.27 -1.59
CA ALA A 586 25.53 34.31 -0.60
C ALA A 586 26.59 33.22 -0.41
N VAL A 587 27.07 33.05 0.81
CA VAL A 587 28.01 31.99 1.20
C VAL A 587 27.20 30.90 1.89
N LEU A 588 27.04 29.78 1.19
CA LEU A 588 26.30 28.62 1.65
C LEU A 588 27.25 27.64 2.34
N THR A 589 26.80 27.00 3.41
CA THR A 589 27.51 25.88 4.06
C THR A 589 26.64 24.63 3.97
N PHE A 590 27.26 23.49 3.68
CA PHE A 590 26.58 22.20 3.59
C PHE A 590 27.12 21.20 4.62
N ARG A 591 26.22 20.35 5.11
CA ARG A 591 26.55 19.10 5.81
C ARG A 591 26.40 17.90 4.88
N GLU A 592 26.83 16.72 5.33
CA GLU A 592 26.77 15.46 4.55
C GLU A 592 27.58 15.54 3.23
N THR A 593 28.71 16.25 3.28
CA THR A 593 29.60 16.50 2.15
C THR A 593 30.60 15.37 1.89
N ALA A 594 30.62 14.34 2.75
CA ALA A 594 31.69 13.34 2.76
C ALA A 594 33.07 14.02 2.74
N ASP A 595 33.96 13.65 1.82
CA ASP A 595 35.28 14.28 1.65
C ASP A 595 35.28 15.62 0.88
N GLY A 596 34.12 16.13 0.45
CA GLY A 596 33.99 17.45 -0.16
C GLY A 596 32.95 17.56 -1.27
N LEU A 597 32.68 18.80 -1.69
CA LEU A 597 31.73 19.15 -2.75
C LEU A 597 32.40 19.31 -4.11
N SER A 598 31.67 18.99 -5.18
CA SER A 598 32.12 19.20 -6.56
C SER A 598 30.94 19.29 -7.54
N SER A 599 31.27 19.52 -8.82
CA SER A 599 30.31 19.39 -9.91
C SER A 599 30.27 17.94 -10.41
N GLY A 600 29.07 17.35 -10.46
CA GLY A 600 28.87 15.96 -10.86
C GLY A 600 29.12 15.68 -12.35
N ASP A 601 29.16 16.71 -13.19
CA ASP A 601 29.41 16.59 -14.63
C ASP A 601 30.71 17.27 -15.09
N GLY A 602 31.53 17.74 -14.13
CA GLY A 602 32.80 18.42 -14.40
C GLY A 602 32.66 19.81 -15.03
N LYS A 603 31.43 20.33 -15.19
CA LYS A 603 31.17 21.70 -15.69
C LYS A 603 31.09 22.69 -14.53
N PRO A 604 31.09 24.02 -14.79
CA PRO A 604 30.79 25.00 -13.75
C PRO A 604 29.50 24.67 -13.02
N LEU A 605 29.43 25.01 -11.73
CA LEU A 605 28.22 24.78 -10.94
C LEU A 605 27.05 25.56 -11.54
N SER A 606 25.90 24.89 -11.66
CA SER A 606 24.66 25.43 -12.23
C SER A 606 23.44 25.04 -11.38
N GLY A 607 22.30 25.65 -11.69
CA GLY A 607 21.04 25.44 -10.96
C GLY A 607 20.84 26.35 -9.73
N PHE A 608 21.69 27.36 -9.54
CA PHE A 608 21.52 28.38 -8.50
C PHE A 608 20.82 29.63 -9.06
N SER A 609 19.91 30.19 -8.28
CA SER A 609 19.36 31.52 -8.49
C SER A 609 19.32 32.31 -7.18
N VAL A 610 19.45 33.64 -7.29
CA VAL A 610 19.41 34.55 -6.14
C VAL A 610 18.39 35.65 -6.37
N ALA A 611 17.82 36.16 -5.29
CA ALA A 611 16.91 37.31 -5.31
C ALA A 611 17.34 38.36 -4.30
N GLY A 612 17.09 39.62 -4.62
CA GLY A 612 17.19 40.74 -3.68
C GLY A 612 15.87 40.97 -2.94
N GLU A 613 15.74 42.11 -2.28
CA GLU A 613 14.52 42.52 -1.57
C GLU A 613 13.28 42.62 -2.48
N ASP A 614 13.47 42.76 -3.79
CA ASP A 614 12.41 42.78 -4.80
C ASP A 614 11.78 41.40 -5.07
N ARG A 615 12.36 40.34 -4.49
CA ARG A 615 11.93 38.94 -4.56
C ARG A 615 11.97 38.33 -5.96
N ARG A 616 12.72 38.93 -6.89
CA ARG A 616 12.88 38.42 -8.24
C ARG A 616 14.13 37.57 -8.34
N PHE A 617 13.95 36.30 -8.69
CA PHE A 617 15.06 35.36 -8.83
C PHE A 617 15.76 35.52 -10.18
N HIS A 618 17.08 35.69 -10.14
CA HIS A 618 17.97 35.73 -11.30
C HIS A 618 18.96 34.57 -11.24
N PRO A 619 19.36 33.97 -12.38
CA PRO A 619 20.43 32.98 -12.42
C PRO A 619 21.71 33.50 -11.75
N ALA A 620 22.42 32.60 -11.08
CA ALA A 620 23.63 32.91 -10.35
C ALA A 620 24.78 31.97 -10.71
N THR A 621 25.98 32.51 -10.69
CA THR A 621 27.23 31.74 -10.74
C THR A 621 27.56 31.21 -9.35
N ALA A 622 28.13 30.01 -9.28
CA ALA A 622 28.50 29.38 -8.02
C ALA A 622 29.90 28.75 -8.09
N THR A 623 30.61 28.73 -6.97
CA THR A 623 31.95 28.12 -6.85
C THR A 623 32.08 27.41 -5.50
N VAL A 624 32.63 26.18 -5.50
CA VAL A 624 32.95 25.47 -4.26
C VAL A 624 34.09 26.19 -3.54
N ASN A 625 33.93 26.43 -2.25
CA ASN A 625 34.94 27.08 -1.43
C ASN A 625 36.13 26.13 -1.19
N PRO A 626 37.34 26.66 -0.92
CA PRO A 626 38.53 25.83 -0.66
C PRO A 626 38.41 24.87 0.53
N ASP A 627 37.47 25.11 1.45
CA ASP A 627 37.17 24.23 2.58
C ASP A 627 36.45 22.92 2.18
N GLY A 628 35.97 22.83 0.94
CA GLY A 628 35.26 21.67 0.41
C GLY A 628 33.83 21.50 0.92
N VAL A 629 33.32 22.38 1.78
CA VAL A 629 32.00 22.29 2.40
C VAL A 629 31.11 23.49 2.12
N GLY A 630 31.69 24.61 1.68
CA GLY A 630 30.97 25.82 1.31
C GLY A 630 30.79 26.01 -0.19
N VAL A 631 29.77 26.79 -0.57
CA VAL A 631 29.56 27.26 -1.95
C VAL A 631 29.27 28.76 -1.92
N THR A 632 30.04 29.55 -2.67
CA THR A 632 29.79 30.98 -2.84
C THR A 632 28.96 31.21 -4.11
N VAL A 633 27.83 31.90 -3.98
CA VAL A 633 26.85 32.16 -5.05
C VAL A 633 26.71 33.67 -5.29
N ARG A 634 26.78 34.10 -6.56
CA ARG A 634 26.75 35.52 -6.98
C ARG A 634 25.98 35.72 -8.29
N SER A 635 25.32 36.87 -8.43
CA SER A 635 24.70 37.31 -9.68
C SER A 635 24.94 38.80 -9.90
N GLU A 636 25.40 39.19 -11.09
CA GLU A 636 25.56 40.62 -11.45
C GLU A 636 24.22 41.37 -11.46
N ALA A 637 23.12 40.66 -11.72
CA ALA A 637 21.76 41.22 -11.70
C ALA A 637 21.26 41.50 -10.28
N VAL A 638 21.88 40.91 -9.24
CA VAL A 638 21.46 41.03 -7.84
C VAL A 638 22.68 41.37 -6.96
N PRO A 639 23.06 42.66 -6.88
CA PRO A 639 24.23 43.09 -6.10
C PRO A 639 24.10 42.91 -4.59
N SER A 640 22.87 42.81 -4.08
CA SER A 640 22.55 42.62 -2.66
C SER A 640 21.57 41.44 -2.50
N PRO A 641 22.06 40.19 -2.60
CA PRO A 641 21.19 39.02 -2.47
C PRO A 641 20.71 38.86 -1.02
N VAL A 642 19.45 38.45 -0.86
CA VAL A 642 18.82 38.10 0.44
C VAL A 642 18.16 36.72 0.43
N ALA A 643 18.10 36.08 -0.75
CA ALA A 643 17.56 34.73 -0.93
C ALA A 643 18.34 33.95 -1.99
N VAL A 644 18.45 32.64 -1.80
CA VAL A 644 19.04 31.68 -2.72
C VAL A 644 18.08 30.51 -2.92
N ARG A 645 18.00 30.04 -4.16
CA ARG A 645 17.33 28.79 -4.55
C ARG A 645 18.31 27.91 -5.31
N TYR A 646 18.26 26.61 -5.07
CA TYR A 646 19.05 25.62 -5.80
C TYR A 646 18.15 24.49 -6.28
N GLY A 647 18.24 24.16 -7.57
CA GLY A 647 17.44 23.09 -8.19
C GLY A 647 15.92 23.34 -8.12
N TRP A 648 15.50 24.60 -8.02
CA TRP A 648 14.11 25.00 -7.79
C TRP A 648 13.27 24.95 -9.07
N ALA A 649 12.94 23.73 -9.51
CA ALA A 649 12.02 23.49 -10.62
C ALA A 649 11.31 22.13 -10.44
N ASN A 650 10.15 21.98 -11.10
CA ASN A 650 9.42 20.71 -11.18
C ASN A 650 10.33 19.59 -11.72
N PHE A 651 11.03 19.86 -12.82
CA PHE A 651 12.07 18.99 -13.35
C PHE A 651 13.31 19.83 -13.67
N THR A 652 14.44 19.57 -12.99
CA THR A 652 15.69 20.31 -13.22
C THR A 652 16.76 19.41 -13.84
N ARG A 653 17.36 19.87 -14.95
CA ARG A 653 18.53 19.25 -15.60
C ARG A 653 19.84 19.97 -15.26
N GLU A 654 19.76 21.15 -14.65
CA GLU A 654 20.88 22.07 -14.49
C GLU A 654 21.56 21.95 -13.13
N ALA A 655 20.88 21.40 -12.12
CA ALA A 655 21.44 21.25 -10.78
C ALA A 655 22.50 20.12 -10.76
N ASN A 656 23.78 20.48 -10.59
CA ASN A 656 24.93 19.57 -10.71
C ASN A 656 25.86 19.50 -9.49
N LEU A 657 25.52 20.14 -8.35
CA LEU A 657 26.31 20.02 -7.11
C LEU A 657 26.18 18.63 -6.51
N VAL A 658 27.31 17.96 -6.24
CA VAL A 658 27.38 16.63 -5.61
C VAL A 658 28.42 16.61 -4.46
N ASN A 659 28.32 15.65 -3.55
CA ASN A 659 29.46 15.29 -2.70
C ASN A 659 30.46 14.38 -3.44
N SER A 660 31.57 14.06 -2.77
CA SER A 660 32.63 13.18 -3.28
C SER A 660 32.18 11.74 -3.55
N ALA A 661 31.04 11.30 -3.01
CA ALA A 661 30.40 10.03 -3.36
C ALA A 661 29.49 10.12 -4.60
N GLY A 662 29.39 11.29 -5.24
CA GLY A 662 28.53 11.52 -6.40
C GLY A 662 27.05 11.66 -6.06
N LEU A 663 26.69 11.83 -4.78
CA LEU A 663 25.30 12.07 -4.37
C LEU A 663 24.96 13.56 -4.54
N PRO A 664 23.85 13.91 -5.22
CA PRO A 664 23.55 15.30 -5.54
C PRO A 664 22.92 16.03 -4.37
N ALA A 665 23.31 17.30 -4.18
CA ALA A 665 22.76 18.16 -3.15
C ALA A 665 21.23 18.25 -3.26
N ALA A 666 20.55 18.20 -2.12
CA ALA A 666 19.10 18.33 -2.09
C ALA A 666 18.68 19.74 -2.59
N PRO A 667 17.67 19.85 -3.48
CA PRO A 667 17.08 21.14 -3.83
C PRO A 667 16.60 21.88 -2.58
N PHE A 668 16.76 23.20 -2.57
CA PHE A 668 16.40 24.04 -1.42
C PHE A 668 16.02 25.46 -1.81
N ARG A 669 15.43 26.15 -0.83
CA ARG A 669 15.30 27.61 -0.77
C ARG A 669 15.69 28.14 0.60
N THR A 670 16.22 29.36 0.64
CA THR A 670 16.58 30.05 1.90
C THR A 670 15.57 31.13 2.32
N ASP A 671 14.66 31.55 1.42
CA ASP A 671 13.58 32.47 1.76
C ASP A 671 12.45 31.76 2.52
N GLU A 672 11.70 32.51 3.32
CA GLU A 672 10.44 32.08 3.97
C GLU A 672 9.22 32.82 3.38
N TRP A 673 9.35 33.39 2.18
CA TRP A 673 8.26 34.06 1.48
C TRP A 673 7.11 33.08 1.15
N PRO A 674 5.84 33.49 1.30
CA PRO A 674 4.70 32.64 1.00
C PRO A 674 4.73 32.06 -0.42
N LEU A 675 4.30 30.81 -0.56
CA LEU A 675 4.08 30.13 -1.84
C LEU A 675 2.61 29.72 -2.00
N PRO A 676 2.15 29.51 -3.24
CA PRO A 676 0.75 29.17 -3.51
C PRO A 676 0.22 27.92 -2.77
N THR A 677 1.08 26.98 -2.38
CA THR A 677 0.67 25.77 -1.65
C THR A 677 0.63 25.96 -0.11
N ASP A 678 0.75 27.19 0.39
CA ASP A 678 0.68 27.53 1.83
C ASP A 678 -0.73 27.83 2.34
N ASP A 679 -1.67 28.14 1.42
CA ASP A 679 -2.96 28.77 1.72
C ASP A 679 -4.08 27.79 2.12
N ASP A 680 -3.81 26.49 2.15
CA ASP A 680 -4.82 25.41 2.28
C ASP A 680 -4.93 24.77 3.70
N LEU A 681 -4.49 25.45 4.77
CA LEU A 681 -4.68 24.95 6.15
C LEU A 681 -6.10 25.16 6.69
#